data_AF-A0A330HDE4-F1
#
_entry.id   AF-A0A330HDE4-F1
#
_cell.length_a   1.000
_cell.length_b   1.000
_cell.length_c   1.000
_cell.angle_alpha   90.00
_cell.angle_beta   90.00
_cell.angle_gamma   90.00
#
_symmetry.space_group_name_H-M   'P 1'
#
loop_
_entity.id
_entity.type
_entity.pdbx_description
1 polymer ?
#
loop_
_entity_poly.entity_id
_entity_poly.type
_entity_poly.pdbx_seq_one_letter_code
_entity_poly.pdbx_strand_id
1 'polypeptide(L)'
;MPTEAGSARAPGQEQSSGLAQRSTLRDFAIAILLGLAAFVVFNANMRSIPAGDTYAARYLPFSIWRNHSLLLDPIVDVVAQGRQPPAVQGKGSSAYWILKGRDGHFVSQYPLAVPVMIAPAYLPVIKYLQARNWNPLLLDRVARAMEKLCASLLAAASVALFYLLLRRRSTPRIAALLTLLYAFGTTTWVISSQALWMHGLAELLVVVTMLLITGRCSPARAAAAGFLCALIAVNRQPDAVLAASLGLYGLWWAGRRIPLLVIAGLIPVGLVVAYNLDVVGNLAGAYALVGRSHDYNYNVIEGIAGLLFSPMRGLFVFSPFLLFVPLFLAPILRDAKMRGLTIAMLCAIVVQVVLYAFVDWRQGVSWGPRWLTDFVPMLIWMLPPVLAAQSPRSRAAFALAGCVAIAIQAIGAFWYTGASDNVLIAATGADKMRAAWDINNAAFIAELRHPPAPMDLFAELAGSVDQINVIQIPPSTNVMSRRVEALGWALVDRKTPLDVAVSVDGQPMGGTVQFFERSDVVKALGSSNPAGWRVAFPANQLGPGEHILTARVRAQTGSVPRLLVERKFSLAPDAEMMNVALKAEQALAGRLQAPGYWLTSFTSGLEFVKPHPELNTYLNSLVLDVMTPVAKEAGIEDTLVRVRRYLSDQIEPDGLVRYHGRPDAPTIGKLGCAITPDADDTALVWRAAPGKRTELLSKALATLDQYKRPDGLYRTWLAPRERYQCLDPGKDPNPADLGIQMHVYMLLARQDPAAAQALCEAMARKANDDDVWVYYAKAPLLLALRLADLRKAGCKLKIAPSRLQSAVPGQDIWIRVAELIGQTENGDATGQSRLETAQILGKIAENDFSLLNSAPPLFYHNDLSATVRRFYWSQELGYALWLRLYFANQSGQTTLSCRPSGPEQKCGEI
;
A
#
# COMPACT_ATOMS: atom_id res chain seq x y z
N MET A 1 13.82 87.60 -48.47
CA MET A 1 14.25 86.18 -48.38
C MET A 1 15.47 86.12 -47.48
N PRO A 2 15.66 85.09 -46.64
CA PRO A 2 14.69 84.39 -45.79
C PRO A 2 15.13 84.36 -44.29
N THR A 3 14.23 83.87 -43.45
CA THR A 3 14.17 83.91 -41.98
C THR A 3 14.62 82.61 -41.28
N GLU A 4 15.17 82.76 -40.07
CA GLU A 4 15.52 81.72 -39.10
C GLU A 4 14.28 81.01 -38.50
N ALA A 5 14.42 79.73 -38.14
CA ALA A 5 13.47 79.00 -37.30
C ALA A 5 14.21 78.10 -36.31
N GLY A 6 14.15 78.46 -35.03
CA GLY A 6 14.60 77.66 -33.90
C GLY A 6 13.63 76.53 -33.56
N SER A 7 14.19 75.35 -33.28
CA SER A 7 13.47 74.16 -32.81
C SER A 7 13.44 74.14 -31.28
N ALA A 8 12.27 74.41 -30.70
CA ALA A 8 12.00 74.26 -29.28
C ALA A 8 11.75 72.77 -28.93
N ARG A 9 12.54 72.22 -28.01
CA ARG A 9 12.24 70.93 -27.36
C ARG A 9 11.00 71.08 -26.48
N ALA A 10 9.99 70.24 -26.72
CA ALA A 10 8.74 70.21 -25.96
C ALA A 10 8.96 69.65 -24.52
N PRO A 11 8.56 70.36 -23.44
CA PRO A 11 8.74 69.94 -22.03
C PRO A 11 7.93 68.72 -21.57
N GLY A 12 7.15 68.06 -22.45
CA GLY A 12 6.16 67.03 -22.07
C GLY A 12 6.64 65.56 -22.09
N GLN A 13 7.78 65.24 -22.70
CA GLN A 13 8.26 63.86 -22.82
C GLN A 13 9.05 63.35 -21.60
N GLU A 14 9.70 64.23 -20.83
CA GLU A 14 10.40 63.85 -19.58
C GLU A 14 9.42 63.67 -18.40
N GLN A 15 8.33 64.44 -18.32
CA GLN A 15 7.33 64.27 -17.27
C GLN A 15 6.50 62.98 -17.43
N SER A 16 6.15 62.58 -18.66
CA SER A 16 5.37 61.35 -18.91
C SER A 16 6.17 60.07 -18.69
N SER A 17 7.47 60.07 -19.01
CA SER A 17 8.38 58.96 -18.71
C SER A 17 8.65 58.82 -17.21
N GLY A 18 8.85 59.93 -16.48
CA GLY A 18 8.99 59.94 -15.02
C GLY A 18 7.74 59.47 -14.27
N LEU A 19 6.53 59.82 -14.73
CA LEU A 19 5.26 59.37 -14.14
C LEU A 19 4.99 57.87 -14.38
N ALA A 20 5.26 57.37 -15.58
CA ALA A 20 5.17 55.95 -15.90
C ALA A 20 6.17 55.11 -15.09
N GLN A 21 7.41 55.58 -14.95
CA GLN A 21 8.47 54.91 -14.18
C GLN A 21 8.22 54.95 -12.66
N ARG A 22 7.62 56.04 -12.14
CA ARG A 22 7.16 56.10 -10.74
C ARG A 22 6.00 55.13 -10.45
N SER A 23 5.11 54.93 -11.41
CA SER A 23 4.00 53.97 -11.26
C SER A 23 4.46 52.51 -11.21
N THR A 24 5.47 52.15 -11.99
CA THR A 24 6.00 50.77 -12.05
C THR A 24 6.81 50.42 -10.80
N LEU A 25 7.60 51.37 -10.27
CA LEU A 25 8.31 51.21 -9.00
C LEU A 25 7.36 51.05 -7.82
N ARG A 26 6.26 51.83 -7.78
CA ARG A 26 5.24 51.70 -6.74
C ARG A 26 4.55 50.35 -6.76
N ASP A 27 4.17 49.86 -7.94
CA ASP A 27 3.55 48.54 -8.08
C ASP A 27 4.51 47.42 -7.66
N PHE A 28 5.80 47.54 -7.98
CA PHE A 28 6.81 46.59 -7.51
C PHE A 28 6.97 46.60 -5.98
N ALA A 29 6.98 47.79 -5.35
CA ALA A 29 7.06 47.90 -3.91
C ALA A 29 5.84 47.26 -3.22
N ILE A 30 4.63 47.48 -3.75
CA ILE A 30 3.41 46.85 -3.24
C ILE A 30 3.47 45.33 -3.38
N ALA A 31 3.97 44.81 -4.52
CA ALA A 31 4.14 43.38 -4.72
C ALA A 31 5.04 42.75 -3.64
N ILE A 32 6.19 43.38 -3.37
CA ILE A 32 7.11 42.92 -2.32
C ILE A 32 6.45 42.98 -0.95
N LEU A 33 5.77 44.07 -0.61
CA LEU A 33 5.09 44.20 0.68
C LEU A 33 4.01 43.14 0.88
N LEU A 34 3.21 42.84 -0.16
CA LEU A 34 2.22 41.78 -0.11
C LEU A 34 2.87 40.39 0.04
N GLY A 35 3.97 40.13 -0.67
CA GLY A 35 4.73 38.89 -0.54
C GLY A 35 5.33 38.72 0.86
N LEU A 36 5.96 39.75 1.42
CA LEU A 36 6.53 39.72 2.77
C LEU A 36 5.44 39.55 3.84
N ALA A 37 4.33 40.28 3.72
CA ALA A 37 3.20 40.13 4.63
C ALA A 37 2.62 38.70 4.57
N ALA A 38 2.44 38.15 3.37
CA ALA A 38 2.01 36.76 3.20
C ALA A 38 3.02 35.78 3.80
N PHE A 39 4.32 35.97 3.59
CA PHE A 39 5.36 35.11 4.16
C PHE A 39 5.31 35.10 5.70
N VAL A 40 5.15 36.27 6.33
CA VAL A 40 5.02 36.38 7.79
C VAL A 40 3.75 35.66 8.28
N VAL A 41 2.59 35.92 7.66
CA VAL A 41 1.31 35.29 8.04
C VAL A 41 1.33 33.78 7.83
N PHE A 42 1.91 33.31 6.73
CA PHE A 42 2.04 31.89 6.42
C PHE A 42 2.87 31.15 7.46
N ASN A 43 3.86 31.80 8.09
CA ASN A 43 4.69 31.23 9.15
C ASN A 43 4.15 31.48 10.57
N ALA A 44 3.08 32.26 10.74
CA ALA A 44 2.58 32.67 12.06
C ALA A 44 2.11 31.50 12.94
N ASN A 45 1.74 30.36 12.34
CA ASN A 45 1.32 29.16 13.08
C ASN A 45 2.49 28.33 13.63
N MET A 46 3.75 28.64 13.24
CA MET A 46 4.96 27.96 13.73
C MET A 46 4.85 26.44 13.72
N ARG A 47 4.24 25.89 12.67
CA ARG A 47 4.08 24.46 12.42
C ARG A 47 4.10 24.17 10.92
N SER A 48 4.40 22.92 10.58
CA SER A 48 4.10 22.37 9.26
C SER A 48 2.74 21.69 9.33
N ILE A 49 1.98 21.70 8.23
CA ILE A 49 0.79 20.86 8.04
C ILE A 49 1.15 19.79 7.00
N PRO A 50 2.01 18.81 7.33
CA PRO A 50 2.53 17.87 6.35
C PRO A 50 1.63 16.66 6.18
N ALA A 51 1.68 16.07 4.98
CA ALA A 51 1.28 14.69 4.74
C ALA A 51 2.53 13.87 4.37
N GLY A 52 2.42 12.54 4.42
CA GLY A 52 3.47 11.64 3.93
C GLY A 52 3.96 11.98 2.52
N ASP A 53 3.05 12.52 1.70
CA ASP A 53 3.25 13.05 0.35
C ASP A 53 4.44 14.03 0.22
N THR A 54 4.79 14.73 1.30
CA THR A 54 5.82 15.78 1.31
C THR A 54 7.19 15.31 1.76
N TYR A 55 7.31 14.09 2.32
CA TYR A 55 8.55 13.65 2.96
C TYR A 55 9.70 13.49 1.96
N ALA A 56 9.43 12.99 0.76
CA ALA A 56 10.46 12.94 -0.29
C ALA A 56 10.93 14.35 -0.66
N ALA A 57 10.01 15.30 -0.88
CA ALA A 57 10.36 16.69 -1.20
C ALA A 57 11.14 17.39 -0.08
N ARG A 58 10.84 17.05 1.18
CA ARG A 58 11.54 17.54 2.37
C ARG A 58 12.99 17.05 2.47
N TYR A 59 13.22 15.75 2.23
CA TYR A 59 14.50 15.10 2.53
C TYR A 59 15.45 14.98 1.34
N LEU A 60 14.93 14.88 0.10
CA LEU A 60 15.75 14.77 -1.11
C LEU A 60 16.79 15.90 -1.28
N PRO A 61 16.51 17.17 -0.97
CA PRO A 61 17.53 18.23 -1.01
C PRO A 61 18.80 17.88 -0.22
N PHE A 62 18.66 17.22 0.94
CA PHE A 62 19.81 16.77 1.72
C PHE A 62 20.60 15.67 1.00
N SER A 63 19.92 14.73 0.35
CA SER A 63 20.57 13.66 -0.43
C SER A 63 21.25 14.20 -1.70
N ILE A 64 20.64 15.18 -2.38
CA ILE A 64 21.23 15.83 -3.56
C ILE A 64 22.59 16.45 -3.20
N TRP A 65 22.66 17.17 -2.08
CA TRP A 65 23.90 17.80 -1.63
C TRP A 65 24.91 16.84 -1.00
N ARG A 66 24.45 15.83 -0.24
CA ARG A 66 25.31 14.93 0.53
C ARG A 66 25.75 13.69 -0.25
N ASN A 67 24.81 13.07 -0.96
CA ASN A 67 24.97 11.77 -1.59
C ASN A 67 24.99 11.87 -3.12
N HIS A 68 24.84 13.08 -3.69
CA HIS A 68 24.77 13.32 -5.13
C HIS A 68 23.73 12.43 -5.85
N SER A 69 22.61 12.17 -5.18
CA SER A 69 21.62 11.19 -5.64
C SER A 69 20.20 11.74 -5.60
N LEU A 70 19.43 11.41 -6.63
CA LEU A 70 17.98 11.62 -6.72
C LEU A 70 17.18 10.40 -6.24
N LEU A 71 17.86 9.30 -5.93
CA LEU A 71 17.28 8.10 -5.34
C LEU A 71 17.02 8.30 -3.84
N LEU A 72 16.04 7.56 -3.33
CA LEU A 72 15.76 7.52 -1.89
C LEU A 72 16.63 6.51 -1.17
N ASP A 73 17.32 5.59 -1.86
CA ASP A 73 18.16 4.52 -1.28
C ASP A 73 19.09 5.02 -0.15
N PRO A 74 19.83 6.15 -0.29
CA PRO A 74 20.74 6.61 0.76
C PRO A 74 20.06 7.20 2.00
N ILE A 75 18.76 7.50 1.90
CA ILE A 75 17.98 8.22 2.93
C ILE A 75 16.65 7.53 3.24
N VAL A 76 16.48 6.27 2.84
CA VAL A 76 15.18 5.57 2.87
C VAL A 76 14.62 5.50 4.29
N ASP A 77 15.46 5.23 5.29
CA ASP A 77 15.03 5.14 6.70
C ASP A 77 14.50 6.49 7.22
N VAL A 78 15.17 7.59 6.85
CA VAL A 78 14.77 8.95 7.25
C VAL A 78 13.48 9.36 6.51
N VAL A 79 13.34 9.03 5.24
CA VAL A 79 12.14 9.36 4.45
C VAL A 79 10.94 8.51 4.88
N ALA A 80 11.17 7.26 5.27
CA ALA A 80 10.12 6.35 5.72
C ALA A 80 9.57 6.73 7.10
N GLN A 81 10.33 7.46 7.92
CA GLN A 81 9.89 7.94 9.23
C GLN A 81 9.38 6.80 10.13
N GLY A 82 10.12 5.68 10.13
CA GLY A 82 9.80 4.50 10.93
C GLY A 82 8.67 3.63 10.39
N ARG A 83 8.25 3.84 9.14
CA ARG A 83 7.30 2.99 8.43
C ARG A 83 8.04 2.02 7.52
N GLN A 84 7.43 0.89 7.18
CA GLN A 84 8.02 -0.04 6.21
C GLN A 84 7.95 0.51 4.78
N PRO A 85 9.08 0.62 4.07
CA PRO A 85 9.11 0.76 2.62
C PRO A 85 8.58 -0.51 1.92
N PRO A 86 8.22 -0.43 0.63
CA PRO A 86 7.70 -1.59 -0.11
C PRO A 86 8.77 -2.66 -0.33
N ALA A 87 8.44 -3.91 -0.01
CA ALA A 87 9.32 -5.07 -0.24
C ALA A 87 9.38 -5.47 -1.72
N VAL A 88 8.27 -5.32 -2.45
CA VAL A 88 8.14 -5.70 -3.86
C VAL A 88 7.57 -4.53 -4.65
N GLN A 89 8.00 -4.38 -5.90
CA GLN A 89 7.45 -3.38 -6.81
C GLN A 89 5.93 -3.55 -6.98
N GLY A 90 5.22 -2.42 -6.99
CA GLY A 90 3.77 -2.37 -7.20
C GLY A 90 2.89 -2.81 -6.04
N LYS A 91 3.48 -3.30 -4.93
CA LYS A 91 2.75 -3.56 -3.69
C LYS A 91 2.81 -2.35 -2.77
N GLY A 92 1.66 -1.95 -2.22
CA GLY A 92 1.58 -0.90 -1.21
C GLY A 92 2.32 -1.28 0.07
N SER A 93 2.74 -0.26 0.82
CA SER A 93 3.40 -0.41 2.12
C SER A 93 2.90 0.67 3.08
N SER A 94 3.25 0.56 4.36
CA SER A 94 2.93 1.61 5.33
C SER A 94 3.59 2.96 4.98
N ALA A 95 4.72 2.98 4.27
CA ALA A 95 5.36 4.17 3.70
C ALA A 95 4.93 4.39 2.23
N TYR A 96 3.63 4.62 1.99
CA TYR A 96 3.05 4.65 0.64
C TYR A 96 3.71 5.64 -0.33
N TRP A 97 4.35 6.70 0.16
CA TRP A 97 5.07 7.70 -0.65
C TRP A 97 6.40 7.20 -1.23
N ILE A 98 6.87 6.02 -0.82
CA ILE A 98 8.07 5.35 -1.34
C ILE A 98 7.63 4.18 -2.21
N LEU A 99 8.21 4.08 -3.41
CA LEU A 99 7.98 2.98 -4.34
C LEU A 99 9.30 2.29 -4.72
N LYS A 100 9.22 1.04 -5.18
CA LYS A 100 10.35 0.36 -5.83
C LYS A 100 10.31 0.61 -7.33
N GLY A 101 11.33 1.30 -7.83
CA GLY A 101 11.55 1.55 -9.25
C GLY A 101 12.23 0.36 -9.94
N ARG A 102 12.91 0.66 -11.05
CA ARG A 102 13.72 -0.31 -11.79
C ARG A 102 14.87 -0.83 -10.93
N ASP A 103 15.24 -2.08 -11.13
CA ASP A 103 16.37 -2.75 -10.44
C ASP A 103 16.27 -2.76 -8.90
N GLY A 104 15.07 -2.52 -8.35
CA GLY A 104 14.80 -2.56 -6.91
C GLY A 104 15.09 -1.28 -6.14
N HIS A 105 15.51 -0.20 -6.82
CA HIS A 105 15.82 1.09 -6.20
C HIS A 105 14.60 1.77 -5.58
N PHE A 106 14.81 2.53 -4.50
CA PHE A 106 13.74 3.27 -3.84
C PHE A 106 13.56 4.64 -4.49
N VAL A 107 12.35 4.92 -4.95
CA VAL A 107 11.99 6.16 -5.63
C VAL A 107 10.81 6.84 -4.96
N SER A 108 10.74 8.16 -5.10
CA SER A 108 9.57 8.93 -4.67
C SER A 108 8.37 8.60 -5.56
N GLN A 109 7.20 8.38 -4.96
CA GLN A 109 5.93 8.32 -5.70
C GLN A 109 5.64 9.67 -6.40
N TYR A 110 6.05 10.77 -5.79
CA TYR A 110 5.80 12.13 -6.26
C TYR A 110 6.96 12.66 -7.10
N PRO A 111 6.70 13.51 -8.13
CA PRO A 111 7.73 14.06 -9.02
C PRO A 111 8.86 14.82 -8.31
N LEU A 112 10.04 14.80 -8.93
CA LEU A 112 11.26 15.40 -8.38
C LEU A 112 11.39 16.92 -8.58
N ALA A 113 10.45 17.57 -9.28
CA ALA A 113 10.57 18.98 -9.62
C ALA A 113 10.71 19.87 -8.37
N VAL A 114 9.87 19.67 -7.36
CA VAL A 114 9.92 20.43 -6.10
C VAL A 114 11.29 20.29 -5.42
N PRO A 115 11.75 19.08 -5.01
CA PRO A 115 13.02 18.95 -4.29
C PRO A 115 14.24 19.44 -5.08
N VAL A 116 14.25 19.27 -6.41
CA VAL A 116 15.35 19.76 -7.25
C VAL A 116 15.39 21.28 -7.29
N MET A 117 14.23 21.93 -7.48
CA MET A 117 14.16 23.39 -7.58
C MET A 117 14.49 24.10 -6.26
N ILE A 118 14.13 23.51 -5.13
CA ILE A 118 14.37 24.09 -3.79
C ILE A 118 15.70 23.64 -3.17
N ALA A 119 16.41 22.67 -3.76
CA ALA A 119 17.68 22.18 -3.24
C ALA A 119 18.72 23.29 -2.96
N PRO A 120 18.88 24.33 -3.80
CA PRO A 120 19.82 25.41 -3.51
C PRO A 120 19.54 26.15 -2.19
N ALA A 121 18.26 26.28 -1.79
CA ALA A 121 17.88 26.95 -0.54
C ALA A 121 18.32 26.17 0.71
N TYR A 122 18.65 24.88 0.59
CA TYR A 122 19.09 24.04 1.71
C TYR A 122 20.58 24.18 2.01
N LEU A 123 21.38 24.75 1.10
CA LEU A 123 22.85 24.82 1.20
C LEU A 123 23.36 25.37 2.55
N PRO A 124 22.81 26.44 3.15
CA PRO A 124 23.27 26.92 4.45
C PRO A 124 23.13 25.87 5.55
N VAL A 125 22.06 25.08 5.49
CA VAL A 125 21.73 24.13 6.55
C VAL A 125 22.43 22.79 6.38
N ILE A 126 22.84 22.46 5.15
CA ILE A 126 23.81 21.37 4.89
C ILE A 126 25.11 21.65 5.64
N LYS A 127 25.67 22.86 5.55
CA LYS A 127 26.89 23.24 6.26
C LYS A 127 26.70 23.18 7.78
N TYR A 128 25.54 23.61 8.27
CA TYR A 128 25.19 23.52 9.69
C TYR A 128 25.14 22.07 10.20
N LEU A 129 24.50 21.16 9.46
CA LEU A 129 24.40 19.74 9.83
C LEU A 129 25.75 19.02 9.73
N GLN A 130 26.60 19.39 8.77
CA GLN A 130 27.94 18.85 8.65
C GLN A 130 28.79 19.18 9.89
N ALA A 131 28.70 20.40 10.41
CA ALA A 131 29.37 20.81 11.65
C ALA A 131 28.83 20.10 12.90
N ARG A 132 27.68 19.42 12.82
CA ARG A 132 27.02 18.70 13.92
C ARG A 132 26.93 17.19 13.66
N ASN A 133 27.80 16.66 12.80
CA ASN A 133 27.91 15.24 12.49
C ASN A 133 26.59 14.58 12.05
N TRP A 134 25.70 15.34 11.41
CA TRP A 134 24.42 14.82 10.88
C TRP A 134 23.57 14.06 11.92
N ASN A 135 23.48 14.57 13.15
CA ASN A 135 22.60 14.00 14.17
C ASN A 135 21.16 13.79 13.61
N PRO A 136 20.58 12.58 13.69
CA PRO A 136 19.29 12.28 13.06
C PRO A 136 18.10 13.10 13.58
N LEU A 137 18.03 13.34 14.90
CA LEU A 137 16.97 14.13 15.52
C LEU A 137 17.09 15.62 15.14
N LEU A 138 18.32 16.11 15.02
CA LEU A 138 18.59 17.47 14.53
C LEU A 138 18.23 17.59 13.04
N LEU A 139 18.57 16.59 12.22
CA LEU A 139 18.22 16.54 10.81
C LEU A 139 16.71 16.64 10.62
N ASP A 140 15.89 15.85 11.32
CA ASP A 140 14.42 15.93 11.22
C ASP A 140 13.90 17.32 11.57
N ARG A 141 14.36 17.90 12.69
CA ARG A 141 13.95 19.25 13.13
C ARG A 141 14.26 20.31 12.08
N VAL A 142 15.49 20.29 11.57
CA VAL A 142 15.96 21.19 10.52
C VAL A 142 15.17 20.99 9.23
N ALA A 143 14.92 19.74 8.84
CA ALA A 143 14.20 19.40 7.62
C ALA A 143 12.74 19.92 7.66
N ARG A 144 12.06 19.82 8.80
CA ARG A 144 10.72 20.39 9.00
C ARG A 144 10.71 21.91 8.91
N ALA A 145 11.69 22.57 9.54
CA ALA A 145 11.85 24.03 9.44
C ALA A 145 12.08 24.46 7.98
N MET A 146 12.98 23.79 7.27
CA MET A 146 13.26 24.10 5.86
C MET A 146 12.08 23.83 4.93
N GLU A 147 11.34 22.74 5.14
CA GLU A 147 10.10 22.47 4.41
C GLU A 147 9.12 23.63 4.55
N LYS A 148 8.87 24.07 5.80
CA LYS A 148 7.94 25.16 6.09
C LYS A 148 8.39 26.49 5.47
N LEU A 149 9.67 26.83 5.62
CA LEU A 149 10.24 28.06 5.07
C LEU A 149 10.21 28.07 3.54
N CYS A 150 10.59 26.97 2.88
CA CYS A 150 10.58 26.90 1.42
C CYS A 150 9.15 26.88 0.85
N ALA A 151 8.21 26.16 1.47
CA ALA A 151 6.81 26.14 1.05
C ALA A 151 6.18 27.55 1.14
N SER A 152 6.35 28.21 2.29
CA SER A 152 5.84 29.57 2.50
C SER A 152 6.52 30.60 1.59
N LEU A 153 7.82 30.42 1.27
CA LEU A 153 8.53 31.29 0.33
C LEU A 153 7.99 31.16 -1.10
N LEU A 154 7.75 29.93 -1.59
CA LEU A 154 7.18 29.69 -2.91
C LEU A 154 5.77 30.30 -3.03
N ALA A 155 4.93 30.09 -2.02
CA ALA A 155 3.58 30.67 -1.97
C ALA A 155 3.62 32.21 -1.83
N ALA A 156 4.52 32.77 -1.03
CA ALA A 156 4.67 34.23 -0.92
C ALA A 156 5.17 34.86 -2.23
N ALA A 157 6.08 34.18 -2.94
CA ALA A 157 6.54 34.60 -4.25
C ALA A 157 5.41 34.56 -5.29
N SER A 158 4.54 33.53 -5.25
CA SER A 158 3.36 33.48 -6.13
C SER A 158 2.42 34.65 -5.84
N VAL A 159 2.17 34.98 -4.56
CA VAL A 159 1.34 36.12 -4.14
C VAL A 159 1.89 37.45 -4.68
N ALA A 160 3.19 37.71 -4.52
CA ALA A 160 3.82 38.95 -5.00
C ALA A 160 3.71 39.09 -6.53
N LEU A 161 4.03 38.03 -7.27
CA LEU A 161 3.96 38.04 -8.74
C LEU A 161 2.52 38.06 -9.25
N PHE A 162 1.57 37.49 -8.48
CA PHE A 162 0.16 37.50 -8.83
C PHE A 162 -0.43 38.90 -8.74
N TYR A 163 0.00 39.73 -7.77
CA TYR A 163 -0.33 41.16 -7.76
C TYR A 163 0.10 41.83 -9.08
N LEU A 164 1.34 41.65 -9.50
CA LEU A 164 1.85 42.23 -10.75
C LEU A 164 1.08 41.73 -11.98
N LEU A 165 0.64 40.46 -11.97
CA LEU A 165 -0.22 39.91 -13.02
C LEU A 165 -1.59 40.59 -13.04
N LEU A 166 -2.24 40.75 -11.88
CA LEU A 166 -3.55 41.41 -11.75
C LEU A 166 -3.49 42.91 -12.06
N ARG A 167 -2.35 43.56 -11.81
CA ARG A 167 -2.10 44.97 -12.16
C ARG A 167 -2.19 45.24 -13.66
N ARG A 168 -2.01 44.22 -14.51
CA ARG A 168 -2.20 44.35 -15.97
C ARG A 168 -3.68 44.43 -16.39
N ARG A 169 -4.62 44.12 -15.50
CA ARG A 169 -6.06 44.04 -15.80
C ARG A 169 -6.95 44.95 -14.98
N SER A 170 -6.45 45.47 -13.85
CA SER A 170 -7.29 46.15 -12.86
C SER A 170 -6.58 47.37 -12.29
N THR A 171 -7.20 48.07 -11.33
CA THR A 171 -6.55 49.16 -10.58
C THR A 171 -5.70 48.60 -9.42
N PRO A 172 -4.77 49.37 -8.83
CA PRO A 172 -3.97 48.89 -7.69
C PRO A 172 -4.80 48.35 -6.52
N ARG A 173 -5.94 48.98 -6.21
CA ARG A 173 -6.83 48.56 -5.12
C ARG A 173 -7.47 47.20 -5.39
N ILE A 174 -8.01 47.01 -6.61
CA ILE A 174 -8.65 45.74 -6.99
C ILE A 174 -7.62 44.62 -7.08
N ALA A 175 -6.44 44.90 -7.65
CA ALA A 175 -5.34 43.95 -7.70
C ALA A 175 -4.92 43.52 -6.29
N ALA A 176 -4.70 44.47 -5.38
CA ALA A 176 -4.33 44.16 -3.99
C ALA A 176 -5.41 43.34 -3.28
N LEU A 177 -6.69 43.71 -3.41
CA LEU A 177 -7.81 42.96 -2.84
C LEU A 177 -7.85 41.51 -3.33
N LEU A 178 -7.78 41.29 -4.65
CA LEU A 178 -7.80 39.96 -5.23
C LEU A 178 -6.55 39.16 -4.87
N THR A 179 -5.39 39.79 -4.74
CA THR A 179 -4.15 39.15 -4.25
C THR A 179 -4.28 38.74 -2.79
N LEU A 180 -4.88 39.56 -1.93
CA LEU A 180 -5.15 39.21 -0.53
C LEU A 180 -6.14 38.05 -0.42
N LEU A 181 -7.19 38.05 -1.25
CA LEU A 181 -8.13 36.92 -1.32
C LEU A 181 -7.47 35.66 -1.86
N TYR A 182 -6.56 35.77 -2.83
CA TYR A 182 -5.74 34.65 -3.28
C TYR A 182 -4.89 34.08 -2.13
N ALA A 183 -4.13 34.95 -1.45
CA ALA A 183 -3.22 34.56 -0.37
C ALA A 183 -3.94 33.94 0.83
N PHE A 184 -5.05 34.53 1.26
CA PHE A 184 -5.67 34.21 2.55
C PHE A 184 -7.08 33.63 2.44
N GLY A 185 -7.78 33.82 1.33
CA GLY A 185 -9.13 33.29 1.10
C GLY A 185 -9.15 31.94 0.39
N THR A 186 -7.99 31.34 0.09
CA THR A 186 -7.91 30.08 -0.65
C THR A 186 -6.94 29.08 -0.03
N THR A 187 -6.94 27.87 -0.57
CA THR A 187 -6.04 26.79 -0.16
C THR A 187 -4.56 27.11 -0.36
N THR A 188 -4.19 28.21 -1.03
CA THR A 188 -2.80 28.72 -1.04
C THR A 188 -2.26 28.89 0.39
N TRP A 189 -3.09 29.37 1.33
CA TRP A 189 -2.66 29.50 2.73
C TRP A 189 -2.44 28.14 3.38
N VAL A 190 -3.41 27.24 3.36
CA VAL A 190 -3.38 26.01 4.19
C VAL A 190 -2.68 24.82 3.50
N ILE A 191 -2.57 24.84 2.17
CA ILE A 191 -1.91 23.80 1.38
C ILE A 191 -0.53 24.29 0.93
N SER A 192 -0.49 25.28 0.04
CA SER A 192 0.75 25.67 -0.65
C SER A 192 1.83 26.24 0.27
N SER A 193 1.44 26.96 1.32
CA SER A 193 2.38 27.62 2.23
C SER A 193 2.76 26.81 3.48
N GLN A 194 2.17 25.62 3.68
CA GLN A 194 2.30 24.87 4.93
C GLN A 194 3.31 23.72 4.86
N ALA A 195 3.47 23.09 3.70
CA ALA A 195 4.46 22.04 3.46
C ALA A 195 4.81 21.96 1.97
N LEU A 196 5.88 21.25 1.63
CA LEU A 196 6.40 21.11 0.25
C LEU A 196 5.56 20.17 -0.63
N TRP A 197 4.26 20.40 -0.69
CA TRP A 197 3.39 19.82 -1.71
C TRP A 197 3.73 20.42 -3.08
N MET A 198 3.40 19.70 -4.14
CA MET A 198 3.57 20.18 -5.53
C MET A 198 2.78 21.47 -5.83
N HIS A 199 1.73 21.76 -5.05
CA HIS A 199 0.79 22.86 -5.30
C HIS A 199 1.44 24.25 -5.20
N GLY A 200 2.32 24.50 -4.22
CA GLY A 200 2.95 25.82 -4.08
C GLY A 200 3.86 26.17 -5.25
N LEU A 201 4.62 25.19 -5.76
CA LEU A 201 5.40 25.37 -6.98
C LEU A 201 4.49 25.48 -8.21
N ALA A 202 3.42 24.69 -8.31
CA ALA A 202 2.47 24.75 -9.43
C ALA A 202 1.85 26.15 -9.58
N GLU A 203 1.34 26.73 -8.48
CA GLU A 203 0.76 28.06 -8.50
C GLU A 203 1.77 29.13 -8.92
N LEU A 204 3.00 29.08 -8.40
CA LEU A 204 4.08 29.99 -8.80
C LEU A 204 4.36 29.87 -10.30
N LEU A 205 4.48 28.65 -10.82
CA LEU A 205 4.74 28.41 -12.25
C LEU A 205 3.59 28.89 -13.13
N VAL A 206 2.34 28.65 -12.73
CA VAL A 206 1.13 29.15 -13.42
C VAL A 206 1.15 30.68 -13.46
N VAL A 207 1.35 31.34 -12.31
CA VAL A 207 1.38 32.81 -12.21
C VAL A 207 2.50 33.40 -13.05
N VAL A 208 3.71 32.86 -12.99
CA VAL A 208 4.85 33.37 -13.78
C VAL A 208 4.60 33.15 -15.27
N THR A 209 4.10 31.98 -15.68
CA THR A 209 3.79 31.69 -17.09
C THR A 209 2.73 32.66 -17.61
N MET A 210 1.66 32.89 -16.85
CA MET A 210 0.64 33.89 -17.18
C MET A 210 1.23 35.30 -17.26
N LEU A 211 2.14 35.66 -16.35
CA LEU A 211 2.83 36.95 -16.36
C LEU A 211 3.75 37.11 -17.58
N LEU A 212 4.27 36.02 -18.15
CA LEU A 212 5.06 36.08 -19.39
C LEU A 212 4.14 36.24 -20.62
N ILE A 213 3.16 35.35 -20.78
CA ILE A 213 2.31 35.27 -21.99
C ILE A 213 1.30 36.42 -22.11
N THR A 214 0.99 37.12 -21.02
CA THR A 214 0.17 38.34 -21.06
C THR A 214 0.99 39.61 -21.32
N GLY A 215 2.31 39.48 -21.45
CA GLY A 215 3.23 40.59 -21.70
C GLY A 215 3.68 40.68 -23.15
N ARG A 216 4.54 41.67 -23.47
CA ARG A 216 5.18 41.73 -24.79
C ARG A 216 6.10 40.52 -25.00
N CYS A 217 5.95 39.87 -26.15
CA CYS A 217 6.78 38.73 -26.55
C CYS A 217 8.21 39.17 -26.93
N SER A 218 9.22 38.47 -26.41
CA SER A 218 10.64 38.59 -26.75
C SER A 218 11.27 37.19 -26.78
N PRO A 219 12.44 36.97 -27.41
CA PRO A 219 13.08 35.65 -27.46
C PRO A 219 13.26 35.01 -26.07
N ALA A 220 13.81 35.77 -25.11
CA ALA A 220 14.01 35.30 -23.75
C ALA A 220 12.69 34.94 -23.05
N ARG A 221 11.64 35.77 -23.22
CA ARG A 221 10.32 35.47 -22.64
C ARG A 221 9.63 34.28 -23.30
N ALA A 222 9.82 34.07 -24.59
CA ALA A 222 9.28 32.90 -25.29
C ALA A 222 9.93 31.60 -24.80
N ALA A 223 11.25 31.57 -24.69
CA ALA A 223 11.98 30.44 -24.10
C ALA A 223 11.59 30.21 -22.63
N ALA A 224 11.56 31.27 -21.80
CA ALA A 224 11.16 31.16 -20.40
C ALA A 224 9.70 30.67 -20.25
N ALA A 225 8.78 31.16 -21.07
CA ALA A 225 7.38 30.71 -21.05
C ALA A 225 7.27 29.23 -21.43
N GLY A 226 8.01 28.78 -22.45
CA GLY A 226 8.06 27.37 -22.84
C GLY A 226 8.59 26.45 -21.73
N PHE A 227 9.74 26.80 -21.17
CA PHE A 227 10.36 26.06 -20.08
C PHE A 227 9.45 25.97 -18.84
N LEU A 228 8.91 27.11 -18.38
CA LEU A 228 8.06 27.15 -17.18
C LEU A 228 6.70 26.48 -17.41
N CYS A 229 6.12 26.63 -18.60
CA CYS A 229 4.86 25.97 -18.96
C CYS A 229 5.02 24.45 -18.95
N ALA A 230 6.12 23.92 -19.49
CA ALA A 230 6.41 22.49 -19.42
C ALA A 230 6.70 22.02 -17.98
N LEU A 231 7.33 22.87 -17.16
CA LEU A 231 7.60 22.57 -15.76
C LEU A 231 6.31 22.43 -14.92
N ILE A 232 5.20 23.06 -15.30
CA ILE A 232 3.89 22.84 -14.68
C ILE A 232 3.48 21.36 -14.78
N ALA A 233 3.56 20.79 -15.99
CA ALA A 233 3.20 19.38 -16.25
C ALA A 233 4.18 18.40 -15.58
N VAL A 234 5.47 18.74 -15.57
CA VAL A 234 6.53 17.94 -14.94
C VAL A 234 6.41 17.94 -13.41
N ASN A 235 6.09 19.08 -12.82
CA ASN A 235 5.91 19.22 -11.38
C ASN A 235 4.74 18.39 -10.87
N ARG A 236 3.67 18.32 -11.67
CA ARG A 236 2.46 17.56 -11.34
C ARG A 236 1.76 17.13 -12.62
N GLN A 237 1.79 15.82 -12.92
CA GLN A 237 1.27 15.28 -14.19
C GLN A 237 -0.18 15.68 -14.48
N PRO A 238 -1.12 15.68 -13.51
CA PRO A 238 -2.47 16.18 -13.76
C PRO A 238 -2.54 17.63 -14.28
N ASP A 239 -1.58 18.48 -13.93
CA ASP A 239 -1.53 19.88 -14.36
C ASP A 239 -1.03 20.03 -15.79
N ALA A 240 -0.73 18.92 -16.49
CA ALA A 240 -0.52 18.92 -17.93
C ALA A 240 -1.72 19.53 -18.69
N VAL A 241 -2.94 19.39 -18.15
CA VAL A 241 -4.15 20.03 -18.70
C VAL A 241 -4.06 21.56 -18.60
N LEU A 242 -3.61 22.08 -17.45
CA LEU A 242 -3.40 23.51 -17.26
C LEU A 242 -2.26 24.02 -18.15
N ALA A 243 -1.13 23.30 -18.18
CA ALA A 243 0.00 23.59 -19.04
C ALA A 243 -0.40 23.62 -20.52
N ALA A 244 -1.24 22.69 -20.97
CA ALA A 244 -1.73 22.67 -22.35
C ALA A 244 -2.50 23.95 -22.69
N SER A 245 -3.37 24.45 -21.81
CA SER A 245 -4.11 25.70 -22.06
C SER A 245 -3.20 26.92 -22.20
N LEU A 246 -2.21 27.05 -21.31
CA LEU A 246 -1.26 28.16 -21.33
C LEU A 246 -0.28 28.02 -22.51
N GLY A 247 0.11 26.80 -22.84
CA GLY A 247 0.98 26.45 -23.96
C GLY A 247 0.32 26.74 -25.31
N LEU A 248 -0.93 26.32 -25.51
CA LEU A 248 -1.69 26.60 -26.74
C LEU A 248 -1.88 28.10 -26.96
N TYR A 249 -2.23 28.85 -25.91
CA TYR A 249 -2.26 30.32 -25.99
C TYR A 249 -0.86 30.90 -26.23
N GLY A 250 0.16 30.33 -25.59
CA GLY A 250 1.57 30.68 -25.75
C GLY A 250 2.08 30.51 -27.18
N LEU A 251 1.65 29.48 -27.90
CA LEU A 251 1.99 29.27 -29.32
C LEU A 251 1.47 30.42 -30.18
N TRP A 252 0.21 30.82 -29.98
CA TRP A 252 -0.37 31.98 -30.65
C TRP A 252 0.38 33.27 -30.29
N TRP A 253 0.68 33.48 -29.00
CA TRP A 253 1.42 34.64 -28.50
C TRP A 253 2.88 34.72 -28.99
N ALA A 254 3.53 33.56 -29.20
CA ALA A 254 4.93 33.48 -29.61
C ALA A 254 5.15 33.85 -31.09
N GLY A 255 4.15 33.62 -31.96
CA GLY A 255 4.24 33.92 -33.40
C GLY A 255 5.47 33.26 -34.04
N ARG A 256 6.35 34.05 -34.65
CA ARG A 256 7.60 33.54 -35.27
C ARG A 256 8.58 32.90 -34.27
N ARG A 257 8.37 33.08 -32.96
CA ARG A 257 9.26 32.58 -31.88
C ARG A 257 8.80 31.24 -31.30
N ILE A 258 7.80 30.59 -31.90
CA ILE A 258 7.33 29.25 -31.49
C ILE A 258 8.48 28.24 -31.28
N PRO A 259 9.51 28.15 -32.15
CA PRO A 259 10.60 27.20 -31.94
C PRO A 259 11.31 27.37 -30.59
N LEU A 260 11.51 28.62 -30.12
CA LEU A 260 12.14 28.88 -28.83
C LEU A 260 11.27 28.40 -27.66
N LEU A 261 9.95 28.58 -27.77
CA LEU A 261 9.00 28.11 -26.76
C LEU A 261 9.02 26.57 -26.69
N VAL A 262 8.95 25.90 -27.84
CA VAL A 262 8.90 24.43 -27.89
C VAL A 262 10.23 23.82 -27.43
N ILE A 263 11.37 24.26 -27.97
CA ILE A 263 12.68 23.72 -27.62
C ILE A 263 12.97 23.90 -26.13
N ALA A 264 12.68 25.08 -25.56
CA ALA A 264 12.87 25.32 -24.14
C ALA A 264 11.93 24.45 -23.27
N GLY A 265 10.70 24.19 -23.73
CA GLY A 265 9.76 23.29 -23.06
C GLY A 265 10.16 21.82 -23.11
N LEU A 266 10.87 21.38 -24.16
CA LEU A 266 11.35 20.00 -24.28
C LEU A 266 12.44 19.67 -23.25
N ILE A 267 13.17 20.66 -22.71
CA ILE A 267 14.24 20.43 -21.74
C ILE A 267 13.72 19.75 -20.45
N PRO A 268 12.79 20.34 -19.68
CA PRO A 268 12.30 19.70 -18.45
C PRO A 268 11.56 18.39 -18.73
N VAL A 269 10.86 18.28 -19.87
CA VAL A 269 10.19 17.04 -20.29
C VAL A 269 11.20 15.93 -20.54
N GLY A 270 12.26 16.21 -21.30
CA GLY A 270 13.30 15.24 -21.62
C GLY A 270 14.02 14.71 -20.38
N LEU A 271 14.35 15.61 -19.43
CA LEU A 271 14.99 15.22 -18.16
C LEU A 271 14.11 14.28 -17.32
N VAL A 272 12.80 14.56 -17.23
CA VAL A 272 11.88 13.71 -16.46
C VAL A 272 11.57 12.40 -17.16
N VAL A 273 11.46 12.40 -18.49
CA VAL A 273 11.30 11.16 -19.26
C VAL A 273 12.53 10.27 -19.10
N ALA A 274 13.74 10.84 -19.16
CA ALA A 274 14.97 10.09 -18.91
C ALA A 274 14.97 9.47 -17.51
N TYR A 275 14.69 10.26 -16.47
CA TYR A 275 14.58 9.75 -15.09
C TYR A 275 13.52 8.64 -14.97
N ASN A 276 12.34 8.85 -15.57
CA ASN A 276 11.23 7.89 -15.50
C ASN A 276 11.57 6.55 -16.19
N LEU A 277 12.31 6.57 -17.30
CA LEU A 277 12.69 5.35 -18.01
C LEU A 277 13.89 4.64 -17.37
N ASP A 278 14.90 5.41 -16.95
CA ASP A 278 16.15 4.85 -16.44
C ASP A 278 16.01 4.40 -14.98
N VAL A 279 15.28 5.16 -14.15
CA VAL A 279 15.20 4.94 -12.70
C VAL A 279 13.87 4.31 -12.28
N VAL A 280 12.76 4.84 -12.77
CA VAL A 280 11.43 4.33 -12.37
C VAL A 280 11.05 3.06 -13.15
N GLY A 281 11.48 2.97 -14.41
CA GLY A 281 11.10 1.88 -15.32
C GLY A 281 9.73 2.05 -15.98
N ASN A 282 9.16 3.26 -15.98
CA ASN A 282 7.86 3.54 -16.60
C ASN A 282 7.76 4.98 -17.11
N LEU A 283 7.34 5.18 -18.37
CA LEU A 283 7.22 6.50 -19.00
C LEU A 283 6.35 7.49 -18.21
N ALA A 284 5.23 7.02 -17.65
CA ALA A 284 4.31 7.84 -16.86
C ALA A 284 4.82 8.11 -15.42
N GLY A 285 5.99 7.60 -15.08
CA GLY A 285 6.64 7.76 -13.78
C GLY A 285 5.98 6.91 -12.70
N ALA A 286 6.29 7.25 -11.44
CA ALA A 286 6.03 6.38 -10.31
C ALA A 286 4.53 6.20 -10.00
N TYR A 287 3.68 7.14 -10.43
CA TYR A 287 2.21 6.98 -10.31
C TYR A 287 1.65 5.77 -11.05
N ALA A 288 2.31 5.32 -12.13
CA ALA A 288 1.87 4.17 -12.91
C ALA A 288 2.23 2.83 -12.25
N LEU A 289 3.09 2.83 -11.23
CA LEU A 289 3.47 1.63 -10.50
C LEU A 289 2.44 1.22 -9.44
N VAL A 290 1.48 2.09 -9.10
CA VAL A 290 0.47 1.79 -8.08
C VAL A 290 -0.73 1.07 -8.72
N GLY A 291 -1.07 -0.14 -8.27
CA GLY A 291 -2.20 -0.91 -8.77
C GLY A 291 -3.56 -0.32 -8.35
N ARG A 292 -4.28 0.33 -9.27
CA ARG A 292 -5.52 1.10 -9.02
C ARG A 292 -6.83 0.36 -9.37
N SER A 293 -7.00 -0.90 -8.97
CA SER A 293 -8.23 -1.62 -9.32
C SER A 293 -9.48 -1.19 -8.54
N HIS A 294 -9.37 -0.39 -7.46
CA HIS A 294 -10.49 -0.06 -6.56
C HIS A 294 -10.77 1.45 -6.34
N ASP A 295 -10.05 2.35 -7.03
CA ASP A 295 -10.09 3.80 -6.76
C ASP A 295 -11.01 4.61 -7.70
N TYR A 296 -11.65 3.95 -8.66
CA TYR A 296 -12.55 4.63 -9.59
C TYR A 296 -13.88 4.95 -8.92
N ASN A 297 -14.35 6.18 -9.14
CA ASN A 297 -15.69 6.60 -8.79
C ASN A 297 -16.61 6.38 -10.00
N TYR A 298 -17.60 5.51 -9.86
CA TYR A 298 -18.53 5.20 -10.94
C TYR A 298 -19.53 6.33 -11.21
N ASN A 299 -19.69 7.28 -10.28
CA ASN A 299 -20.59 8.43 -10.41
C ASN A 299 -19.82 9.75 -10.57
N VAL A 300 -19.57 10.12 -11.82
CA VAL A 300 -18.85 11.37 -12.18
C VAL A 300 -19.61 12.61 -11.71
N ILE A 301 -20.95 12.61 -11.73
CA ILE A 301 -21.76 13.75 -11.31
C ILE A 301 -21.57 13.99 -9.81
N GLU A 302 -21.61 12.92 -9.01
CA GLU A 302 -21.28 12.98 -7.59
C GLU A 302 -19.85 13.48 -7.38
N GLY A 303 -18.89 13.03 -8.19
CA GLY A 303 -17.50 13.50 -8.11
C GLY A 303 -17.37 15.01 -8.37
N ILE A 304 -18.04 15.52 -9.41
CA ILE A 304 -18.06 16.96 -9.72
C ILE A 304 -18.71 17.74 -8.58
N ALA A 305 -19.88 17.29 -8.11
CA ALA A 305 -20.59 17.92 -7.01
C ALA A 305 -19.74 17.90 -5.72
N GLY A 306 -19.05 16.79 -5.46
CA GLY A 306 -18.16 16.60 -4.32
C GLY A 306 -16.99 17.58 -4.34
N LEU A 307 -16.32 17.71 -5.49
CA LEU A 307 -15.19 18.61 -5.70
C LEU A 307 -15.57 20.11 -5.60
N LEU A 308 -16.80 20.47 -5.96
CA LEU A 308 -17.23 21.87 -6.01
C LEU A 308 -18.02 22.31 -4.79
N PHE A 309 -18.83 21.43 -4.19
CA PHE A 309 -19.86 21.81 -3.21
C PHE A 309 -19.89 20.95 -1.93
N SER A 310 -19.12 19.86 -1.82
CA SER A 310 -19.15 19.10 -0.57
C SER A 310 -18.66 19.92 0.62
N PRO A 311 -19.26 19.77 1.82
CA PRO A 311 -18.80 20.42 3.04
C PRO A 311 -17.32 20.18 3.38
N MET A 312 -16.76 19.01 3.03
CA MET A 312 -15.37 18.67 3.35
C MET A 312 -14.36 19.01 2.25
N ARG A 313 -14.76 18.99 0.96
CA ARG A 313 -13.84 19.11 -0.19
C ARG A 313 -14.26 20.13 -1.25
N GLY A 314 -15.38 20.82 -1.09
CA GLY A 314 -15.94 21.70 -2.11
C GLY A 314 -15.19 23.01 -2.29
N LEU A 315 -14.75 23.31 -3.52
CA LEU A 315 -14.10 24.58 -3.86
C LEU A 315 -14.91 25.80 -3.42
N PHE A 316 -16.21 25.80 -3.70
CA PHE A 316 -17.10 26.93 -3.40
C PHE A 316 -17.54 26.97 -1.93
N VAL A 317 -17.28 25.92 -1.16
CA VAL A 317 -17.48 25.94 0.29
C VAL A 317 -16.29 26.60 0.97
N PHE A 318 -15.07 26.25 0.56
CA PHE A 318 -13.84 26.77 1.17
C PHE A 318 -13.40 28.14 0.64
N SER A 319 -13.81 28.48 -0.59
CA SER A 319 -13.55 29.78 -1.23
C SER A 319 -14.81 30.30 -1.94
N PRO A 320 -15.89 30.65 -1.23
CA PRO A 320 -17.20 30.99 -1.81
C PRO A 320 -17.18 32.17 -2.78
N PHE A 321 -16.25 33.11 -2.64
CA PHE A 321 -16.13 34.24 -3.59
C PHE A 321 -15.78 33.78 -5.03
N LEU A 322 -15.25 32.57 -5.21
CA LEU A 322 -14.99 32.00 -6.53
C LEU A 322 -16.26 31.63 -7.31
N LEU A 323 -17.42 31.52 -6.65
CA LEU A 323 -18.72 31.36 -7.33
C LEU A 323 -19.04 32.52 -8.28
N PHE A 324 -18.43 33.68 -8.06
CA PHE A 324 -18.61 34.82 -8.95
C PHE A 324 -18.03 34.60 -10.36
N VAL A 325 -17.12 33.62 -10.56
CA VAL A 325 -16.64 33.27 -11.89
C VAL A 325 -17.77 32.66 -12.74
N PRO A 326 -18.41 31.53 -12.35
CA PRO A 326 -19.51 30.97 -13.14
C PRO A 326 -20.75 31.89 -13.16
N LEU A 327 -21.08 32.58 -12.06
CA LEU A 327 -22.26 33.45 -12.01
C LEU A 327 -22.15 34.68 -12.91
N PHE A 328 -20.93 35.18 -13.16
CA PHE A 328 -20.67 36.35 -14.01
C PHE A 328 -19.83 36.00 -15.24
N LEU A 329 -20.07 34.82 -15.81
CA LEU A 329 -19.33 34.33 -16.97
C LEU A 329 -19.48 35.24 -18.21
N ALA A 330 -20.66 35.85 -18.41
CA ALA A 330 -20.90 36.73 -19.56
C ALA A 330 -20.01 38.00 -19.55
N PRO A 331 -19.94 38.80 -18.46
CA PRO A 331 -18.95 39.88 -18.35
C PRO A 331 -17.51 39.45 -18.57
N ILE A 332 -17.13 38.27 -18.07
CA ILE A 332 -15.78 37.72 -18.19
C ILE A 332 -15.43 37.42 -19.66
N LEU A 333 -16.37 36.85 -20.42
CA LEU A 333 -16.19 36.50 -21.83
C LEU A 333 -16.31 37.69 -22.79
N ARG A 334 -16.86 38.83 -22.32
CA ARG A 334 -16.95 40.08 -23.10
C ARG A 334 -15.63 40.84 -23.19
N ASP A 335 -14.62 40.51 -22.38
CA ASP A 335 -13.28 41.10 -22.51
C ASP A 335 -12.57 40.55 -23.75
N ALA A 336 -12.79 41.20 -24.90
CA ALA A 336 -12.27 40.79 -26.20
C ALA A 336 -10.74 40.62 -26.22
N LYS A 337 -10.00 41.41 -25.42
CA LYS A 337 -8.54 41.37 -25.39
C LYS A 337 -8.01 40.07 -24.80
N MET A 338 -8.69 39.55 -23.79
CA MET A 338 -8.25 38.36 -23.03
C MET A 338 -9.13 37.13 -23.27
N ARG A 339 -10.17 37.23 -24.09
CA ARG A 339 -11.17 36.18 -24.34
C ARG A 339 -10.56 34.83 -24.70
N GLY A 340 -9.55 34.80 -25.58
CA GLY A 340 -8.90 33.55 -26.00
C GLY A 340 -8.24 32.79 -24.83
N LEU A 341 -7.47 33.50 -23.99
CA LEU A 341 -6.84 32.91 -22.81
C LEU A 341 -7.89 32.48 -21.78
N THR A 342 -8.91 33.29 -21.55
CA THR A 342 -10.02 32.97 -20.64
C THR A 342 -10.73 31.66 -21.04
N ILE A 343 -11.06 31.49 -22.33
CA ILE A 343 -11.72 30.27 -22.83
C ILE A 343 -10.79 29.06 -22.65
N ALA A 344 -9.52 29.17 -23.04
CA ALA A 344 -8.56 28.08 -22.89
C ALA A 344 -8.44 27.62 -21.43
N MET A 345 -8.35 28.54 -20.47
CA MET A 345 -8.29 28.21 -19.05
C MET A 345 -9.60 27.62 -18.52
N LEU A 346 -10.76 28.14 -18.92
CA LEU A 346 -12.05 27.57 -18.51
C LEU A 346 -12.21 26.13 -19.01
N CYS A 347 -11.83 25.85 -20.26
CA CYS A 347 -11.83 24.50 -20.81
C CYS A 347 -10.91 23.57 -20.00
N ALA A 348 -9.69 24.01 -19.69
CA ALA A 348 -8.76 23.21 -18.89
C ALA A 348 -9.27 22.94 -17.47
N ILE A 349 -9.87 23.94 -16.81
CA ILE A 349 -10.45 23.79 -15.47
C ILE A 349 -11.60 22.77 -15.50
N VAL A 350 -12.51 22.85 -16.49
CA VAL A 350 -13.62 21.90 -16.64
C VAL A 350 -13.08 20.49 -16.88
N VAL A 351 -12.13 20.32 -17.80
CA VAL A 351 -11.51 19.02 -18.08
C VAL A 351 -10.86 18.46 -16.83
N GLN A 352 -10.11 19.26 -16.08
CA GLN A 352 -9.42 18.78 -14.89
C GLN A 352 -10.38 18.41 -13.75
N VAL A 353 -11.46 19.18 -13.53
CA VAL A 353 -12.52 18.82 -12.58
C VAL A 353 -13.18 17.50 -12.96
N VAL A 354 -13.49 17.30 -14.25
CA VAL A 354 -14.07 16.06 -14.76
C VAL A 354 -13.10 14.89 -14.55
N LEU A 355 -11.82 15.04 -14.87
CA LEU A 355 -10.81 13.99 -14.65
C LEU A 355 -10.70 13.59 -13.18
N TYR A 356 -10.73 14.54 -12.26
CA TYR A 356 -10.72 14.24 -10.83
C TYR A 356 -12.01 13.64 -10.30
N ALA A 357 -13.14 13.90 -10.96
CA ALA A 357 -14.43 13.32 -10.58
C ALA A 357 -14.51 11.80 -10.83
N PHE A 358 -13.69 11.26 -11.74
CA PHE A 358 -13.60 9.83 -12.05
C PHE A 358 -12.83 9.00 -11.01
N VAL A 359 -12.10 9.64 -10.10
CA VAL A 359 -11.32 8.97 -9.07
C VAL A 359 -11.90 9.28 -7.69
N ASP A 360 -11.31 8.72 -6.64
CA ASP A 360 -11.69 9.00 -5.27
C ASP A 360 -11.43 10.48 -4.91
N TRP A 361 -12.46 11.31 -5.09
CA TRP A 361 -12.43 12.76 -4.90
C TRP A 361 -12.33 13.21 -3.44
N ARG A 362 -12.26 12.27 -2.48
CA ARG A 362 -12.02 12.52 -1.05
C ARG A 362 -10.60 13.00 -0.75
N GLN A 363 -9.65 12.85 -1.68
CA GLN A 363 -8.31 13.48 -1.65
C GLN A 363 -7.37 13.09 -0.50
N GLY A 364 -7.72 12.07 0.30
CA GLY A 364 -6.96 11.64 1.47
C GLY A 364 -7.01 12.65 2.62
N VAL A 365 -6.02 12.60 3.53
CA VAL A 365 -5.89 13.58 4.63
C VAL A 365 -5.43 14.92 4.05
N SER A 366 -6.28 15.95 4.09
CA SER A 366 -5.95 17.30 3.61
C SER A 366 -6.97 18.34 4.05
N TRP A 367 -6.64 19.62 3.92
CA TRP A 367 -7.61 20.70 4.13
C TRP A 367 -8.33 21.05 2.82
N GLY A 368 -9.65 20.91 2.79
CA GLY A 368 -10.50 21.41 1.70
C GLY A 368 -10.17 20.81 0.30
N PRO A 369 -10.38 21.59 -0.79
CA PRO A 369 -10.27 21.16 -2.20
C PRO A 369 -8.82 21.08 -2.70
N ARG A 370 -7.93 20.40 -1.98
CA ARG A 370 -6.48 20.39 -2.26
C ARG A 370 -6.11 20.21 -3.74
N TRP A 371 -6.73 19.26 -4.45
CA TRP A 371 -6.44 18.97 -5.86
C TRP A 371 -6.76 20.11 -6.83
N LEU A 372 -7.61 21.05 -6.43
CA LEU A 372 -8.06 22.18 -7.26
C LEU A 372 -7.25 23.46 -7.01
N THR A 373 -6.30 23.43 -6.08
CA THR A 373 -5.47 24.58 -5.68
C THR A 373 -4.74 25.19 -6.88
N ASP A 374 -4.25 24.37 -7.81
CA ASP A 374 -3.31 24.80 -8.85
C ASP A 374 -3.91 25.76 -9.89
N PHE A 375 -5.23 25.73 -10.07
CA PHE A 375 -5.94 26.63 -10.99
C PHE A 375 -6.65 27.80 -10.29
N VAL A 376 -6.55 27.92 -8.97
CA VAL A 376 -7.10 29.06 -8.21
C VAL A 376 -6.59 30.42 -8.73
N PRO A 377 -5.28 30.60 -9.04
CA PRO A 377 -4.80 31.85 -9.64
C PRO A 377 -5.52 32.19 -10.96
N MET A 378 -5.84 31.18 -11.77
CA MET A 378 -6.53 31.37 -13.05
C MET A 378 -7.97 31.87 -12.84
N LEU A 379 -8.70 31.28 -11.89
CA LEU A 379 -10.06 31.71 -11.54
C LEU A 379 -10.08 33.16 -11.03
N ILE A 380 -9.16 33.51 -10.11
CA ILE A 380 -9.10 34.86 -9.54
C ILE A 380 -8.69 35.88 -10.60
N TRP A 381 -7.81 35.51 -11.53
CA TRP A 381 -7.41 36.36 -12.64
C TRP A 381 -8.57 36.72 -13.59
N MET A 382 -9.66 35.94 -13.60
CA MET A 382 -10.88 36.23 -14.36
C MET A 382 -11.83 37.22 -13.66
N LEU A 383 -11.66 37.50 -12.37
CA LEU A 383 -12.58 38.34 -11.59
C LEU A 383 -12.52 39.87 -11.83
N PRO A 384 -11.45 40.51 -12.36
CA PRO A 384 -11.42 41.96 -12.51
C PRO A 384 -12.61 42.59 -13.28
N PRO A 385 -13.06 42.05 -14.44
CA PRO A 385 -14.23 42.59 -15.14
C PRO A 385 -15.52 42.48 -14.33
N VAL A 386 -15.63 41.47 -13.47
CA VAL A 386 -16.79 41.26 -12.60
C VAL A 386 -16.88 42.39 -11.59
N LEU A 387 -15.81 42.70 -10.86
CA LEU A 387 -15.81 43.75 -9.82
C LEU A 387 -16.06 45.15 -10.39
N ALA A 388 -15.66 45.39 -11.64
CA ALA A 388 -15.92 46.65 -12.34
C ALA A 388 -17.42 46.84 -12.66
N ALA A 389 -18.15 45.76 -12.95
CA ALA A 389 -19.54 45.80 -13.41
C ALA A 389 -20.61 45.58 -12.32
N GLN A 390 -20.21 45.51 -11.04
CA GLN A 390 -21.11 45.15 -9.94
C GLN A 390 -21.91 46.31 -9.33
N SER A 391 -23.15 46.00 -8.95
CA SER A 391 -23.97 46.83 -8.06
C SER A 391 -23.42 46.84 -6.62
N PRO A 392 -23.77 47.84 -5.77
CA PRO A 392 -23.32 47.89 -4.38
C PRO A 392 -23.63 46.62 -3.58
N ARG A 393 -24.80 46.01 -3.80
CA ARG A 393 -25.20 44.75 -3.13
C ARG A 393 -24.31 43.57 -3.53
N SER A 394 -23.97 43.46 -4.81
CA SER A 394 -23.10 42.40 -5.31
C SER A 394 -21.66 42.52 -4.78
N ARG A 395 -21.15 43.76 -4.66
CA ARG A 395 -19.86 44.03 -4.01
C ARG A 395 -19.86 43.65 -2.54
N ALA A 396 -20.93 43.95 -1.81
CA ALA A 396 -21.07 43.56 -0.42
C ALA A 396 -21.10 42.03 -0.26
N ALA A 397 -21.83 41.32 -1.12
CA ALA A 397 -21.85 39.85 -1.14
C ALA A 397 -20.48 39.25 -1.45
N PHE A 398 -19.74 39.82 -2.42
CA PHE A 398 -18.37 39.40 -2.74
C PHE A 398 -17.42 39.61 -1.54
N ALA A 399 -17.51 40.76 -0.89
CA ALA A 399 -16.69 41.06 0.29
C ALA A 399 -17.00 40.12 1.46
N LEU A 400 -18.28 39.84 1.73
CA LEU A 400 -18.70 38.89 2.75
C LEU A 400 -18.18 37.48 2.43
N ALA A 401 -18.34 37.01 1.20
CA ALA A 401 -17.82 35.71 0.76
C ALA A 401 -16.29 35.64 0.89
N GLY A 402 -15.58 36.74 0.59
CA GLY A 402 -14.13 36.85 0.82
C GLY A 402 -13.75 36.76 2.29
N CYS A 403 -14.48 37.44 3.19
CA CYS A 403 -14.24 37.39 4.63
C CYS A 403 -14.50 35.99 5.20
N VAL A 404 -15.59 35.34 4.77
CA VAL A 404 -15.90 33.94 5.14
C VAL A 404 -14.78 33.01 4.68
N ALA A 405 -14.31 33.16 3.44
CA ALA A 405 -13.22 32.35 2.92
C ALA A 405 -11.94 32.52 3.78
N ILE A 406 -11.56 33.76 4.12
CA ILE A 406 -10.40 34.03 4.97
C ILE A 406 -10.57 33.40 6.36
N ALA A 407 -11.76 33.49 6.96
CA ALA A 407 -12.04 32.86 8.26
C ALA A 407 -11.89 31.34 8.19
N ILE A 408 -12.43 30.71 7.14
CA ILE A 408 -12.27 29.26 6.91
C ILE A 408 -10.79 28.90 6.81
N GLN A 409 -10.01 29.59 5.96
CA GLN A 409 -8.58 29.28 5.81
C GLN A 409 -7.78 29.57 7.08
N ALA A 410 -8.15 30.57 7.88
CA ALA A 410 -7.53 30.83 9.18
C ALA A 410 -7.77 29.66 10.14
N ILE A 411 -8.98 29.11 10.20
CA ILE A 411 -9.25 27.88 10.97
C ILE A 411 -8.36 26.74 10.47
N GLY A 412 -8.22 26.58 9.16
CA GLY A 412 -7.32 25.59 8.58
C GLY A 412 -5.85 25.80 8.97
N ALA A 413 -5.36 27.04 9.00
CA ALA A 413 -3.97 27.34 9.33
C ALA A 413 -3.64 27.09 10.81
N PHE A 414 -4.60 27.29 11.73
CA PHE A 414 -4.36 27.31 13.17
C PHE A 414 -5.02 26.16 13.96
N TRP A 415 -6.08 25.54 13.46
CA TRP A 415 -6.77 24.42 14.13
C TRP A 415 -6.57 23.08 13.45
N TYR A 416 -6.36 23.01 12.13
CA TYR A 416 -6.40 21.72 11.44
C TYR A 416 -5.30 20.72 11.89
N THR A 417 -5.74 19.56 12.38
CA THR A 417 -4.91 18.44 12.83
C THR A 417 -5.09 17.19 11.95
N GLY A 418 -6.08 17.20 11.05
CA GLY A 418 -6.49 16.04 10.27
C GLY A 418 -7.44 15.10 11.03
N ALA A 419 -7.87 15.47 12.24
CA ALA A 419 -8.80 14.69 13.04
C ALA A 419 -10.15 14.52 12.32
N SER A 420 -10.63 15.55 11.63
CA SER A 420 -11.88 15.49 10.85
C SER A 420 -11.81 14.50 9.69
N ASP A 421 -10.62 14.23 9.14
CA ASP A 421 -10.44 13.32 8.00
C ASP A 421 -10.53 11.84 8.39
N ASN A 422 -10.41 11.51 9.68
CA ASN A 422 -10.53 10.12 10.14
C ASN A 422 -11.90 9.52 9.78
N VAL A 423 -12.97 10.31 9.86
CA VAL A 423 -14.33 9.89 9.48
C VAL A 423 -14.42 9.59 7.98
N LEU A 424 -13.69 10.35 7.17
CA LEU A 424 -13.66 10.19 5.72
C LEU A 424 -12.90 8.92 5.31
N ILE A 425 -11.81 8.61 6.01
CA ILE A 425 -10.92 7.47 5.71
C ILE A 425 -11.48 6.16 6.27
N ALA A 426 -12.18 6.20 7.40
CA ALA A 426 -12.81 5.03 7.99
C ALA A 426 -13.96 4.46 7.13
N ALA A 427 -14.59 5.30 6.29
CA ALA A 427 -15.70 4.88 5.43
C ALA A 427 -15.21 4.00 4.27
N THR A 428 -15.73 2.77 4.21
CA THR A 428 -15.47 1.77 3.16
C THR A 428 -16.77 1.32 2.48
N GLY A 429 -16.68 0.66 1.32
CA GLY A 429 -17.84 0.16 0.59
C GLY A 429 -18.54 1.19 -0.31
N ALA A 430 -19.80 0.91 -0.68
CA ALA A 430 -20.57 1.72 -1.63
C ALA A 430 -20.86 3.15 -1.12
N ASP A 431 -21.02 3.32 0.19
CA ASP A 431 -21.37 4.60 0.83
C ASP A 431 -20.14 5.40 1.30
N LYS A 432 -18.93 5.05 0.83
CA LYS A 432 -17.66 5.65 1.28
C LYS A 432 -17.57 7.18 1.12
N MET A 433 -18.42 7.76 0.26
CA MET A 433 -18.46 9.20 -0.03
C MET A 433 -19.42 9.98 0.89
N ARG A 434 -20.34 9.29 1.57
CA ARG A 434 -21.43 9.92 2.34
C ARG A 434 -20.92 10.82 3.47
N ALA A 435 -19.82 10.43 4.12
CA ALA A 435 -19.20 11.21 5.19
C ALA A 435 -18.78 12.62 4.75
N ALA A 436 -18.40 12.79 3.47
CA ALA A 436 -17.99 14.08 2.93
C ALA A 436 -19.14 15.09 2.77
N TRP A 437 -20.38 14.58 2.75
CA TRP A 437 -21.61 15.37 2.58
C TRP A 437 -22.25 15.80 3.90
N ASP A 438 -21.80 15.26 5.04
CA ASP A 438 -22.27 15.70 6.35
C ASP A 438 -21.60 17.02 6.76
N ILE A 439 -22.42 18.04 7.00
CA ILE A 439 -21.97 19.37 7.42
C ILE A 439 -21.22 19.31 8.75
N ASN A 440 -21.58 18.40 9.65
CA ASN A 440 -20.91 18.25 10.94
C ASN A 440 -19.47 17.75 10.81
N ASN A 441 -19.11 17.20 9.65
CA ASN A 441 -17.75 16.75 9.32
C ASN A 441 -16.94 17.81 8.56
N ALA A 442 -17.54 18.95 8.17
CA ALA A 442 -16.80 20.03 7.54
C ALA A 442 -15.61 20.43 8.40
N ALA A 443 -14.39 20.44 7.84
CA ALA A 443 -13.17 20.59 8.63
C ALA A 443 -13.13 21.91 9.43
N PHE A 444 -13.68 23.00 8.88
CA PHE A 444 -13.79 24.30 9.58
C PHE A 444 -14.87 24.35 10.67
N ILE A 445 -15.65 23.28 10.85
CA ILE A 445 -16.60 23.09 11.96
C ILE A 445 -16.03 22.06 12.94
N ALA A 446 -15.59 20.91 12.44
CA ALA A 446 -15.15 19.78 13.25
C ALA A 446 -13.84 20.07 14.01
N GLU A 447 -12.87 20.72 13.38
CA GLU A 447 -11.55 21.01 13.99
C GLU A 447 -11.65 22.07 15.10
N LEU A 448 -12.74 22.84 15.18
CA LEU A 448 -12.99 23.78 16.28
C LEU A 448 -13.45 23.08 17.58
N ARG A 449 -13.71 21.76 17.54
CA ARG A 449 -14.12 20.98 18.72
C ARG A 449 -12.97 20.62 19.66
N HIS A 450 -11.73 20.89 19.25
CA HIS A 450 -10.55 20.73 20.11
C HIS A 450 -9.74 22.03 20.17
N PRO A 451 -8.80 22.16 21.11
CA PRO A 451 -7.94 23.34 21.21
C PRO A 451 -7.17 23.63 19.90
N PRO A 452 -6.69 24.87 19.71
CA PRO A 452 -5.84 25.22 18.58
C PRO A 452 -4.64 24.27 18.48
N ALA A 453 -4.21 24.01 17.26
CA ALA A 453 -3.10 23.11 17.04
C ALA A 453 -1.79 23.71 17.57
N PRO A 454 -0.89 22.88 18.13
CA PRO A 454 0.35 23.37 18.72
C PRO A 454 1.32 23.96 17.71
N MET A 455 2.07 24.96 18.19
CA MET A 455 3.27 25.47 17.54
C MET A 455 4.41 24.48 17.79
N ASP A 456 4.63 23.55 16.86
CA ASP A 456 5.52 22.41 17.07
C ASP A 456 6.70 22.34 16.08
N LEU A 457 6.88 23.34 15.21
CA LEU A 457 7.93 23.34 14.18
C LEU A 457 9.32 23.13 14.75
N PHE A 458 9.64 23.81 15.84
CA PHE A 458 10.97 23.78 16.46
C PHE A 458 11.07 22.82 17.66
N ALA A 459 10.00 22.10 17.99
CA ALA A 459 9.96 21.26 19.17
C ALA A 459 11.07 20.20 19.16
N GLU A 460 11.81 20.14 20.28
CA GLU A 460 12.99 19.34 20.52
C GLU A 460 12.60 17.96 21.06
N LEU A 461 12.71 16.94 20.21
CA LEU A 461 12.58 15.55 20.60
C LEU A 461 13.92 15.00 21.12
N ALA A 462 13.88 14.34 22.28
CA ALA A 462 15.00 13.61 22.85
C ALA A 462 14.50 12.31 23.49
N GLY A 463 15.30 11.26 23.45
CA GLY A 463 14.94 9.97 24.04
C GLY A 463 15.70 8.80 23.44
N SER A 464 15.42 7.61 23.95
CA SER A 464 15.99 6.35 23.49
C SER A 464 15.04 5.18 23.77
N VAL A 465 15.29 4.07 23.09
CA VAL A 465 14.87 2.73 23.52
C VAL A 465 16.10 2.15 24.22
N ASP A 466 16.01 1.83 25.50
CA ASP A 466 17.14 1.41 26.35
C ASP A 466 17.27 -0.12 26.41
N GLN A 467 16.14 -0.82 26.49
CA GLN A 467 16.09 -2.27 26.62
C GLN A 467 14.92 -2.84 25.82
N ILE A 468 15.13 -4.03 25.25
CA ILE A 468 14.09 -4.85 24.62
C ILE A 468 14.25 -6.24 25.21
N ASN A 469 13.37 -6.60 26.14
CA ASN A 469 13.42 -7.84 26.90
C ASN A 469 12.38 -8.81 26.38
N VAL A 470 12.73 -10.09 26.25
CA VAL A 470 11.77 -11.16 25.93
C VAL A 470 11.51 -11.93 27.21
N ILE A 471 10.30 -11.82 27.73
CA ILE A 471 9.89 -12.37 29.02
C ILE A 471 8.96 -13.56 28.75
N GLN A 472 9.18 -14.67 29.45
CA GLN A 472 8.22 -15.78 29.49
C GLN A 472 7.14 -15.49 30.52
N ILE A 473 5.88 -15.56 30.13
CA ILE A 473 4.75 -15.41 31.05
C ILE A 473 4.27 -16.82 31.44
N PRO A 474 4.21 -17.13 32.75
CA PRO A 474 3.61 -18.36 33.24
C PRO A 474 2.17 -18.52 32.73
N PRO A 475 1.70 -19.74 32.46
CA PRO A 475 0.45 -19.94 31.75
C PRO A 475 -0.73 -19.55 32.65
N SER A 476 -1.55 -18.59 32.20
CA SER A 476 -2.89 -18.36 32.79
C SER A 476 -3.93 -19.33 32.24
N THR A 477 -3.68 -19.88 31.04
CA THR A 477 -4.54 -20.82 30.31
C THR A 477 -3.68 -21.79 29.50
N ASN A 478 -2.84 -22.61 30.15
CA ASN A 478 -2.00 -23.71 29.60
C ASN A 478 -1.23 -23.49 28.27
N VAL A 479 -1.18 -22.27 27.75
CA VAL A 479 -0.39 -21.83 26.60
C VAL A 479 0.64 -20.84 27.14
N MET A 480 1.90 -21.25 27.15
CA MET A 480 3.02 -20.37 27.49
C MET A 480 3.06 -19.21 26.48
N SER A 481 2.98 -17.97 26.98
CA SER A 481 3.03 -16.78 26.12
C SER A 481 4.32 -16.02 26.36
N ARG A 482 5.11 -15.84 25.30
CA ARG A 482 6.27 -14.95 25.31
C ARG A 482 5.80 -13.52 25.11
N ARG A 483 6.35 -12.58 25.85
CA ARG A 483 6.07 -11.14 25.73
C ARG A 483 7.35 -10.38 25.47
N VAL A 484 7.33 -9.51 24.47
CA VAL A 484 8.40 -8.52 24.28
C VAL A 484 8.05 -7.29 25.11
N GLU A 485 9.01 -6.80 25.88
CA GLU A 485 8.91 -5.58 26.67
C GLU A 485 9.99 -4.60 26.23
N ALA A 486 9.58 -3.48 25.64
CA ALA A 486 10.44 -2.38 25.27
C ALA A 486 10.39 -1.29 26.34
N LEU A 487 11.56 -0.87 26.81
CA LEU A 487 11.73 0.20 27.78
C LEU A 487 12.61 1.29 27.20
N GLY A 488 12.31 2.53 27.56
CA GLY A 488 13.09 3.68 27.13
C GLY A 488 12.71 4.94 27.88
N TRP A 489 13.14 6.08 27.36
CA TRP A 489 12.67 7.38 27.81
C TRP A 489 12.44 8.32 26.63
N ALA A 490 11.56 9.30 26.80
CA ALA A 490 11.28 10.32 25.79
C ALA A 490 10.86 11.64 26.43
N LEU A 491 11.32 12.75 25.86
CA LEU A 491 10.90 14.11 26.19
C LEU A 491 10.72 14.92 24.91
N VAL A 492 9.76 15.84 24.93
CA VAL A 492 9.59 16.88 23.90
C VAL A 492 9.65 18.24 24.56
N ASP A 493 10.59 19.10 24.13
CA ASP A 493 10.87 20.39 24.77
C ASP A 493 11.07 20.26 26.29
N ARG A 494 11.76 19.20 26.70
CA ARG A 494 12.00 18.80 28.09
C ARG A 494 10.74 18.47 28.91
N LYS A 495 9.57 18.32 28.27
CA LYS A 495 8.31 17.91 28.90
C LYS A 495 7.94 16.46 28.56
N THR A 496 7.13 15.85 29.42
CA THR A 496 6.53 14.54 29.18
C THR A 496 5.64 14.60 27.93
N PRO A 497 5.85 13.71 26.94
CA PRO A 497 4.99 13.65 25.77
C PRO A 497 3.62 13.05 26.10
N LEU A 498 2.66 13.20 25.20
CA LEU A 498 1.33 12.59 25.33
C LEU A 498 1.38 11.07 25.25
N ASP A 499 2.11 10.54 24.27
CA ASP A 499 2.25 9.09 24.09
C ASP A 499 3.57 8.69 23.41
N VAL A 500 3.91 7.41 23.62
CA VAL A 500 4.89 6.67 22.82
C VAL A 500 4.18 5.49 22.17
N ALA A 501 4.23 5.42 20.84
CA ALA A 501 3.75 4.28 20.06
C ALA A 501 4.93 3.45 19.56
N VAL A 502 4.82 2.13 19.68
CA VAL A 502 5.81 1.16 19.24
C VAL A 502 5.27 0.33 18.09
N SER A 503 6.07 0.23 17.03
CA SER A 503 5.85 -0.72 15.95
C SER A 503 7.08 -1.61 15.78
N VAL A 504 6.88 -2.84 15.33
CA VAL A 504 7.97 -3.74 14.95
C VAL A 504 7.79 -4.09 13.48
N ASP A 505 8.84 -3.90 12.69
CA ASP A 505 8.81 -4.06 11.24
C ASP A 505 7.59 -3.31 10.65
N GLY A 506 7.44 -2.05 11.06
CA GLY A 506 6.33 -1.14 10.75
C GLY A 506 4.91 -1.64 11.02
N GLN A 507 4.74 -2.81 11.64
CA GLN A 507 3.46 -3.27 12.18
C GLN A 507 3.25 -2.65 13.57
N PRO A 508 2.11 -1.99 13.85
CA PRO A 508 1.84 -1.42 15.15
C PRO A 508 1.70 -2.52 16.20
N MET A 509 2.50 -2.47 17.27
CA MET A 509 2.50 -3.45 18.35
C MET A 509 1.80 -2.95 19.61
N GLY A 510 1.83 -1.63 19.85
CA GLY A 510 1.18 -1.01 20.99
C GLY A 510 1.67 0.41 21.26
N GLY A 511 1.31 0.96 22.41
CA GLY A 511 1.78 2.26 22.87
C GLY A 511 1.42 2.50 24.33
N THR A 512 1.95 3.57 24.91
CA THR A 512 1.69 3.97 26.28
C THR A 512 1.52 5.48 26.40
N VAL A 513 0.62 5.88 27.29
CA VAL A 513 0.45 7.26 27.81
C VAL A 513 0.99 7.39 29.23
N GLN A 514 1.47 6.29 29.82
CA GLN A 514 1.99 6.23 31.18
C GLN A 514 3.49 6.44 31.18
N PHE A 515 3.93 7.44 31.92
CA PHE A 515 5.34 7.80 32.08
C PHE A 515 5.74 7.75 33.55
N PHE A 516 6.99 7.40 33.81
CA PHE A 516 7.57 7.36 35.15
C PHE A 516 8.88 8.15 35.21
N GLU A 517 9.27 8.54 36.42
CA GLU A 517 10.51 9.28 36.64
C GLU A 517 11.74 8.39 36.38
N ARG A 518 12.78 8.98 35.80
CA ARG A 518 14.07 8.34 35.51
C ARG A 518 15.18 9.20 36.11
N SER A 519 15.75 8.78 37.23
CA SER A 519 16.73 9.55 37.99
C SER A 519 18.00 9.90 37.20
N ASP A 520 18.41 9.01 36.30
CA ASP A 520 19.52 9.22 35.36
C ASP A 520 19.21 10.32 34.33
N VAL A 521 17.99 10.35 33.78
CA VAL A 521 17.52 11.39 32.86
C VAL A 521 17.40 12.74 33.57
N VAL A 522 16.86 12.74 34.80
CA VAL A 522 16.79 13.93 35.65
C VAL A 522 18.18 14.50 35.89
N LYS A 523 19.16 13.66 36.26
CA LYS A 523 20.54 14.08 36.51
C LYS A 523 21.24 14.60 35.25
N ALA A 524 21.00 13.98 34.10
CA ALA A 524 21.68 14.34 32.85
C ALA A 524 21.10 15.60 32.19
N LEU A 525 19.77 15.78 32.23
CA LEU A 525 19.07 16.85 31.50
C LEU A 525 18.50 17.95 32.40
N GLY A 526 18.50 17.75 33.73
CA GLY A 526 17.93 18.68 34.70
C GLY A 526 16.41 18.81 34.63
N SER A 527 15.72 17.84 34.02
CA SER A 527 14.25 17.84 33.91
C SER A 527 13.65 16.84 34.88
N SER A 528 12.77 17.30 35.79
CA SER A 528 12.00 16.45 36.71
C SER A 528 10.73 15.87 36.10
N ASN A 529 10.48 16.12 34.81
CA ASN A 529 9.29 15.59 34.13
C ASN A 529 9.43 14.06 33.95
N PRO A 530 8.38 13.26 34.19
CA PRO A 530 8.38 11.83 33.90
C PRO A 530 8.76 11.56 32.44
N ALA A 531 9.83 10.79 32.22
CA ALA A 531 10.39 10.56 30.89
C ALA A 531 10.40 9.08 30.52
N GLY A 532 10.48 8.18 31.50
CA GLY A 532 10.55 6.74 31.31
C GLY A 532 9.22 6.19 30.80
N TRP A 533 9.29 5.27 29.85
CA TRP A 533 8.13 4.58 29.30
C TRP A 533 8.40 3.08 29.14
N ARG A 534 7.33 2.28 29.17
CA ARG A 534 7.35 0.84 28.95
C ARG A 534 6.18 0.44 28.07
N VAL A 535 6.44 -0.36 27.04
CA VAL A 535 5.41 -0.96 26.18
C VAL A 535 5.69 -2.46 26.09
N ALA A 536 4.65 -3.27 26.30
CA ALA A 536 4.77 -4.71 26.22
C ALA A 536 3.72 -5.30 25.29
N PHE A 537 4.10 -6.29 24.48
CA PHE A 537 3.23 -6.89 23.48
C PHE A 537 3.57 -8.39 23.27
N PRO A 538 2.62 -9.21 22.79
CA PRO A 538 2.83 -10.64 22.58
C PRO A 538 3.92 -10.91 21.53
N ALA A 539 4.90 -11.75 21.87
CA ALA A 539 6.00 -12.09 20.97
C ALA A 539 5.57 -13.04 19.83
N ASN A 540 4.46 -13.76 20.00
CA ASN A 540 3.91 -14.69 19.00
C ASN A 540 3.37 -14.00 17.74
N GLN A 541 3.25 -12.67 17.73
CA GLN A 541 2.96 -11.88 16.52
C GLN A 541 4.19 -11.69 15.63
N LEU A 542 5.38 -11.92 16.19
CA LEU A 542 6.68 -11.84 15.56
C LEU A 542 7.24 -13.24 15.33
N GLY A 543 8.07 -13.38 14.30
CA GLY A 543 8.79 -14.63 14.09
C GLY A 543 10.13 -14.70 14.77
N PRO A 544 10.84 -15.83 14.67
CA PRO A 544 12.24 -15.86 15.03
C PRO A 544 13.06 -15.05 14.01
N GLY A 545 14.13 -14.42 14.48
CA GLY A 545 15.07 -13.66 13.63
C GLY A 545 15.22 -12.20 14.04
N GLU A 546 15.82 -11.42 13.13
CA GLU A 546 16.08 -9.98 13.32
C GLU A 546 14.82 -9.15 13.05
N HIS A 547 14.54 -8.23 13.97
CA HIS A 547 13.41 -7.31 13.91
C HIS A 547 13.85 -5.87 14.17
N ILE A 548 13.13 -4.91 13.59
CA ILE A 548 13.34 -3.48 13.85
C ILE A 548 12.18 -2.95 14.67
N LEU A 549 12.46 -2.57 15.91
CA LEU A 549 11.54 -1.83 16.76
C LEU A 549 11.66 -0.33 16.48
N THR A 550 10.55 0.29 16.12
CA THR A 550 10.44 1.73 15.89
C THR A 550 9.62 2.35 17.02
N ALA A 551 10.20 3.32 17.73
CA ALA A 551 9.48 4.15 18.70
C ALA A 551 9.11 5.50 18.05
N ARG A 552 7.84 5.87 18.13
CA ARG A 552 7.32 7.17 17.71
C ARG A 552 6.68 7.90 18.87
N VAL A 553 6.90 9.20 18.96
CA VAL A 553 6.46 10.02 20.09
C VAL A 553 5.50 11.09 19.60
N ARG A 554 4.39 11.26 20.32
CA ARG A 554 3.46 12.38 20.12
C ARG A 554 3.60 13.37 21.27
N ALA A 555 3.92 14.62 20.95
CA ALA A 555 4.14 15.65 21.96
C ALA A 555 2.87 15.98 22.76
N GLN A 556 1.76 16.22 22.05
CA GLN A 556 0.46 16.58 22.63
C GLN A 556 -0.67 16.23 21.65
N THR A 557 -1.92 16.41 22.09
CA THR A 557 -3.10 16.20 21.25
C THR A 557 -3.02 17.08 20.00
N GLY A 558 -3.25 16.49 18.83
CA GLY A 558 -3.17 17.18 17.54
C GLY A 558 -1.76 17.31 16.93
N SER A 559 -0.70 16.94 17.65
CA SER A 559 0.65 16.86 17.08
C SER A 559 0.83 15.62 16.21
N VAL A 560 1.63 15.75 15.15
CA VAL A 560 2.04 14.62 14.30
C VAL A 560 3.02 13.72 15.09
N PRO A 561 2.82 12.40 15.16
CA PRO A 561 3.80 11.48 15.75
C PRO A 561 5.14 11.54 15.02
N ARG A 562 6.23 11.63 15.77
CA ARG A 562 7.60 11.78 15.23
C ARG A 562 8.43 10.54 15.52
N LEU A 563 9.29 10.16 14.59
CA LEU A 563 10.26 9.10 14.81
C LEU A 563 11.24 9.52 15.91
N LEU A 564 11.28 8.74 17.00
CA LEU A 564 12.27 8.89 18.06
C LEU A 564 13.53 8.12 17.71
N VAL A 565 13.40 6.81 17.50
CA VAL A 565 14.52 5.93 17.22
C VAL A 565 14.04 4.60 16.63
N GLU A 566 14.90 3.96 15.86
CA GLU A 566 14.75 2.56 15.44
C GLU A 566 15.85 1.73 16.11
N ARG A 567 15.49 0.57 16.64
CA ARG A 567 16.41 -0.34 17.32
C ARG A 567 16.20 -1.77 16.83
N LYS A 568 17.29 -2.40 16.39
CA LYS A 568 17.30 -3.82 16.03
C LYS A 568 17.27 -4.69 17.29
N PHE A 569 16.55 -5.80 17.23
CA PHE A 569 16.59 -6.86 18.22
C PHE A 569 16.31 -8.21 17.56
N SER A 570 16.88 -9.28 18.11
CA SER A 570 16.65 -10.63 17.63
C SER A 570 15.63 -11.34 18.54
N LEU A 571 14.65 -12.01 17.95
CA LEU A 571 13.78 -12.93 18.66
C LEU A 571 14.29 -14.36 18.46
N ALA A 572 14.65 -15.05 19.55
CA ALA A 572 15.04 -16.45 19.47
C ALA A 572 13.83 -17.33 19.09
N PRO A 573 14.06 -18.49 18.43
CA PRO A 573 13.05 -19.52 18.28
C PRO A 573 12.44 -19.92 19.63
N ASP A 574 11.17 -20.32 19.60
CA ASP A 574 10.50 -20.80 20.79
C ASP A 574 11.00 -22.20 21.14
N ALA A 575 11.87 -22.31 22.14
CA ALA A 575 12.48 -23.58 22.52
C ALA A 575 11.45 -24.65 22.93
N GLU A 576 10.33 -24.24 23.52
CA GLU A 576 9.26 -25.15 23.93
C GLU A 576 8.50 -25.69 22.72
N MET A 577 8.08 -24.82 21.80
CA MET A 577 7.47 -25.26 20.55
C MET A 577 8.43 -26.05 19.66
N MET A 578 9.73 -25.79 19.73
CA MET A 578 10.73 -26.60 19.04
C MET A 578 10.77 -28.02 19.60
N ASN A 579 10.70 -28.19 20.93
CA ASN A 579 10.59 -29.51 21.54
C ASN A 579 9.28 -30.22 21.15
N VAL A 580 8.17 -29.49 21.05
CA VAL A 580 6.90 -30.03 20.53
C VAL A 580 7.04 -30.48 19.08
N ALA A 581 7.73 -29.72 18.23
CA ALA A 581 8.01 -30.09 16.85
C ALA A 581 8.86 -31.35 16.74
N LEU A 582 9.91 -31.49 17.58
CA LEU A 582 10.71 -32.70 17.66
C LEU A 582 9.87 -33.92 18.07
N LYS A 583 8.94 -33.77 19.01
CA LYS A 583 8.01 -34.86 19.39
C LYS A 583 7.09 -35.25 18.23
N ALA A 584 6.55 -34.28 17.50
CA ALA A 584 5.70 -34.55 16.34
C ALA A 584 6.48 -35.26 15.21
N GLU A 585 7.72 -34.85 14.96
CA GLU A 585 8.64 -35.52 14.04
C GLU A 585 8.89 -36.98 14.47
N GLN A 586 9.29 -37.19 15.72
CA GLN A 586 9.54 -38.52 16.27
C GLN A 586 8.29 -39.42 16.21
N ALA A 587 7.12 -38.88 16.49
CA ALA A 587 5.86 -39.61 16.39
C ALA A 587 5.55 -40.01 14.94
N LEU A 588 5.75 -39.11 13.97
CA LEU A 588 5.54 -39.38 12.56
C LEU A 588 6.54 -40.41 12.02
N ALA A 589 7.82 -40.26 12.35
CA ALA A 589 8.88 -41.17 11.93
C ALA A 589 8.76 -42.55 12.60
N GLY A 590 8.44 -42.60 13.89
CA GLY A 590 8.31 -43.84 14.67
C GLY A 590 7.12 -44.72 14.26
N ARG A 591 6.13 -44.16 13.56
CA ARG A 591 4.97 -44.88 13.01
C ARG A 591 5.20 -45.46 11.62
N LEU A 592 6.31 -45.12 10.98
CA LEU A 592 6.65 -45.64 9.66
C LEU A 592 6.97 -47.14 9.75
N GLN A 593 6.30 -47.94 8.93
CA GLN A 593 6.59 -49.36 8.81
C GLN A 593 7.94 -49.58 8.11
N ALA A 594 8.62 -50.70 8.42
CA ALA A 594 9.95 -50.99 7.88
C ALA A 594 10.05 -50.89 6.33
N PRO A 595 9.03 -51.27 5.53
CA PRO A 595 9.08 -51.11 4.08
C PRO A 595 8.90 -49.66 3.58
N GLY A 596 8.64 -48.69 4.45
CA GLY A 596 8.55 -47.27 4.10
C GLY A 596 7.14 -46.74 3.90
N TYR A 597 6.13 -47.23 4.63
CA TYR A 597 4.76 -46.72 4.54
C TYR A 597 4.12 -46.53 5.92
N TRP A 598 3.08 -45.71 5.99
CA TRP A 598 2.16 -45.59 7.12
C TRP A 598 0.85 -46.33 6.84
N LEU A 599 0.18 -46.72 7.92
CA LEU A 599 -1.15 -47.33 7.88
C LEU A 599 -2.22 -46.25 8.09
N THR A 600 -3.25 -46.29 7.27
CA THR A 600 -4.46 -45.47 7.43
C THR A 600 -5.38 -46.14 8.44
N SER A 601 -6.15 -45.35 9.19
CA SER A 601 -7.20 -45.87 10.05
C SER A 601 -8.57 -45.68 9.41
N PHE A 602 -9.49 -46.64 9.54
CA PHE A 602 -10.88 -46.44 9.12
C PHE A 602 -11.88 -46.86 10.19
N THR A 603 -13.06 -46.23 10.16
CA THR A 603 -14.20 -46.52 11.03
C THR A 603 -15.48 -46.70 10.19
N SER A 604 -16.50 -47.31 10.78
CA SER A 604 -17.81 -47.49 10.14
C SER A 604 -18.73 -46.26 10.26
N GLY A 605 -18.36 -45.28 11.09
CA GLY A 605 -19.13 -44.06 11.36
C GLY A 605 -18.27 -42.80 11.44
N LEU A 606 -18.90 -41.65 11.60
CA LEU A 606 -18.26 -40.32 11.65
C LEU A 606 -17.54 -40.01 12.98
N GLU A 607 -17.28 -41.03 13.79
CA GLU A 607 -16.55 -40.93 15.05
C GLU A 607 -15.30 -41.79 15.00
N PHE A 608 -14.19 -41.29 15.55
CA PHE A 608 -12.92 -42.01 15.63
C PHE A 608 -12.91 -42.99 16.83
N VAL A 609 -13.74 -44.03 16.74
CA VAL A 609 -13.91 -45.04 17.80
C VAL A 609 -13.67 -46.43 17.20
N LYS A 610 -12.84 -47.24 17.87
CA LYS A 610 -12.42 -48.58 17.42
C LYS A 610 -11.91 -48.60 15.95
N PRO A 611 -10.91 -47.77 15.60
CA PRO A 611 -10.38 -47.73 14.24
C PRO A 611 -9.71 -49.05 13.86
N HIS A 612 -9.80 -49.40 12.58
CA HIS A 612 -9.09 -50.53 11.98
C HIS A 612 -7.97 -50.02 11.07
N PRO A 613 -6.77 -50.61 11.13
CA PRO A 613 -5.67 -50.24 10.26
C PRO A 613 -5.87 -50.80 8.85
N GLU A 614 -5.49 -50.02 7.83
CA GLU A 614 -5.48 -50.38 6.43
C GLU A 614 -4.24 -49.79 5.74
N LEU A 615 -3.60 -50.56 4.86
CA LEU A 615 -2.53 -50.05 4.01
C LEU A 615 -3.13 -49.42 2.76
N ASN A 616 -2.75 -48.19 2.44
CA ASN A 616 -3.03 -47.61 1.13
C ASN A 616 -1.90 -46.71 0.61
N THR A 617 -1.85 -46.49 -0.70
CA THR A 617 -0.94 -45.55 -1.37
C THR A 617 -1.35 -44.10 -1.16
N TYR A 618 -2.64 -43.85 -0.98
CA TYR A 618 -3.24 -42.53 -0.92
C TYR A 618 -2.70 -41.70 0.25
N LEU A 619 -2.82 -42.17 1.49
CA LEU A 619 -2.30 -41.48 2.68
C LEU A 619 -0.79 -41.20 2.54
N ASN A 620 -0.04 -42.20 2.07
CA ASN A 620 1.41 -42.12 1.94
C ASN A 620 1.83 -41.04 0.93
N SER A 621 1.17 -40.97 -0.22
CA SER A 621 1.42 -39.94 -1.23
C SER A 621 1.02 -38.54 -0.75
N LEU A 622 -0.08 -38.45 0.01
CA LEU A 622 -0.55 -37.21 0.61
C LEU A 622 0.41 -36.68 1.68
N VAL A 623 0.82 -37.51 2.65
CA VAL A 623 1.76 -37.11 3.71
C VAL A 623 3.11 -36.70 3.11
N LEU A 624 3.59 -37.44 2.10
CA LEU A 624 4.79 -37.08 1.35
C LEU A 624 4.65 -35.69 0.73
N ASP A 625 3.54 -35.42 0.05
CA ASP A 625 3.30 -34.15 -0.63
C ASP A 625 3.14 -32.97 0.35
N VAL A 626 2.45 -33.17 1.47
CA VAL A 626 2.30 -32.16 2.55
C VAL A 626 3.64 -31.83 3.19
N MET A 627 4.48 -32.83 3.46
CA MET A 627 5.73 -32.64 4.18
C MET A 627 6.89 -32.20 3.29
N THR A 628 6.88 -32.54 2.00
CA THR A 628 7.99 -32.26 1.08
C THR A 628 8.52 -30.82 1.20
N PRO A 629 7.69 -29.76 1.24
CA PRO A 629 8.24 -28.41 1.21
C PRO A 629 8.69 -27.89 2.58
N VAL A 630 8.71 -28.71 3.64
CA VAL A 630 9.32 -28.42 4.97
C VAL A 630 10.20 -29.58 5.45
N ALA A 631 10.56 -30.52 4.56
CA ALA A 631 11.16 -31.79 4.95
C ALA A 631 12.52 -31.62 5.66
N LYS A 632 13.31 -30.65 5.19
CA LYS A 632 14.64 -30.32 5.71
C LYS A 632 14.56 -29.66 7.07
N GLU A 633 13.72 -28.63 7.20
CA GLU A 633 13.50 -27.91 8.46
C GLU A 633 12.89 -28.82 9.53
N ALA A 634 12.01 -29.72 9.12
CA ALA A 634 11.40 -30.73 9.99
C ALA A 634 12.29 -31.94 10.28
N GLY A 635 13.49 -32.05 9.67
CA GLY A 635 14.41 -33.16 9.92
C GLY A 635 13.90 -34.54 9.47
N ILE A 636 12.97 -34.60 8.51
CA ILE A 636 12.26 -35.84 8.13
C ILE A 636 12.63 -36.34 6.71
N GLU A 637 13.68 -35.79 6.10
CA GLU A 637 14.11 -36.10 4.72
C GLU A 637 14.32 -37.60 4.49
N ASP A 638 15.06 -38.29 5.36
CA ASP A 638 15.33 -39.72 5.24
C ASP A 638 14.05 -40.56 5.28
N THR A 639 13.11 -40.18 6.15
CA THR A 639 11.79 -40.80 6.24
C THR A 639 11.02 -40.62 4.92
N LEU A 640 11.00 -39.41 4.36
CA LEU A 640 10.32 -39.14 3.09
C LEU A 640 11.01 -39.83 1.90
N VAL A 641 12.32 -40.04 1.92
CA VAL A 641 13.04 -40.81 0.89
C VAL A 641 12.59 -42.27 0.87
N ARG A 642 12.39 -42.88 2.05
CA ARG A 642 11.84 -44.25 2.14
C ARG A 642 10.41 -44.33 1.61
N VAL A 643 9.57 -43.37 1.96
CA VAL A 643 8.18 -43.29 1.48
C VAL A 643 8.12 -43.08 -0.02
N ARG A 644 8.95 -42.18 -0.56
CA ARG A 644 9.07 -41.95 -1.99
C ARG A 644 9.47 -43.23 -2.73
N ARG A 645 10.45 -43.99 -2.20
CA ARG A 645 10.85 -45.28 -2.76
C ARG A 645 9.68 -46.27 -2.75
N TYR A 646 9.02 -46.43 -1.61
CA TYR A 646 7.85 -47.31 -1.47
C TYR A 646 6.76 -46.98 -2.52
N LEU A 647 6.41 -45.70 -2.67
CA LEU A 647 5.39 -45.24 -3.62
C LEU A 647 5.81 -45.42 -5.08
N SER A 648 7.06 -45.09 -5.43
CA SER A 648 7.57 -45.29 -6.79
C SER A 648 7.57 -46.76 -7.20
N ASP A 649 7.76 -47.67 -6.25
CA ASP A 649 7.71 -49.12 -6.49
C ASP A 649 6.27 -49.62 -6.75
N GLN A 650 5.24 -48.82 -6.41
CA GLN A 650 3.82 -49.14 -6.68
C GLN A 650 3.37 -48.82 -8.12
N ILE A 651 4.20 -48.16 -8.92
CA ILE A 651 3.86 -47.84 -10.32
C ILE A 651 3.90 -49.13 -11.16
N GLU A 652 2.75 -49.52 -11.71
CA GLU A 652 2.60 -50.73 -12.53
C GLU A 652 3.22 -50.57 -13.93
N PRO A 653 3.45 -51.67 -14.68
CA PRO A 653 4.00 -51.62 -16.03
C PRO A 653 3.18 -50.81 -17.07
N ASP A 654 1.90 -50.57 -16.78
CA ASP A 654 1.01 -49.68 -17.54
C ASP A 654 1.04 -48.21 -17.04
N GLY A 655 1.79 -47.94 -15.98
CA GLY A 655 1.92 -46.64 -15.35
C GLY A 655 0.84 -46.31 -14.33
N LEU A 656 -0.14 -47.19 -14.11
CA LEU A 656 -1.22 -46.95 -13.16
C LEU A 656 -0.80 -47.30 -11.73
N VAL A 657 -1.56 -46.78 -10.76
CA VAL A 657 -1.37 -47.04 -9.34
C VAL A 657 -2.69 -47.47 -8.72
N ARG A 658 -2.63 -48.42 -7.79
CA ARG A 658 -3.77 -48.94 -7.04
C ARG A 658 -3.74 -48.45 -5.61
N TYR A 659 -4.91 -48.13 -5.08
CA TYR A 659 -5.11 -47.76 -3.69
C TYR A 659 -4.45 -48.70 -2.65
N HIS A 660 -4.52 -50.03 -2.78
CA HIS A 660 -3.84 -50.96 -1.84
C HIS A 660 -2.38 -51.26 -2.20
N GLY A 661 -1.88 -50.74 -3.31
CA GLY A 661 -0.57 -51.06 -3.89
C GLY A 661 -0.62 -52.21 -4.90
N ARG A 662 0.57 -52.61 -5.37
CA ARG A 662 0.72 -53.62 -6.42
C ARG A 662 0.31 -55.03 -5.98
N PRO A 663 -0.41 -55.80 -6.83
CA PRO A 663 -0.88 -57.16 -6.48
C PRO A 663 0.23 -58.14 -6.06
N ASP A 664 1.45 -57.94 -6.57
CA ASP A 664 2.63 -58.78 -6.32
C ASP A 664 3.53 -58.26 -5.19
N ALA A 665 3.13 -57.19 -4.49
CA ALA A 665 3.89 -56.66 -3.37
C ALA A 665 3.82 -57.61 -2.14
N PRO A 666 4.95 -57.91 -1.48
CA PRO A 666 5.00 -58.79 -0.29
C PRO A 666 4.08 -58.35 0.85
N THR A 667 3.70 -57.08 0.88
CA THR A 667 2.84 -56.43 1.86
C THR A 667 1.34 -56.73 1.66
N ILE A 668 0.90 -57.08 0.44
CA ILE A 668 -0.53 -57.27 0.10
C ILE A 668 -1.03 -58.70 0.34
N GLY A 669 -0.13 -59.69 0.40
CA GLY A 669 -0.47 -61.11 0.57
C GLY A 669 -1.31 -61.47 1.81
N LYS A 670 -1.59 -60.52 2.71
CA LYS A 670 -2.48 -60.65 3.88
C LYS A 670 -3.80 -59.84 3.81
N LEU A 671 -4.01 -58.97 2.82
CA LEU A 671 -5.14 -58.02 2.74
C LEU A 671 -6.33 -58.49 1.87
N GLY A 672 -6.18 -59.61 1.16
CA GLY A 672 -7.29 -60.35 0.55
C GLY A 672 -7.50 -60.15 -0.95
N CYS A 673 -7.22 -58.97 -1.54
CA CYS A 673 -7.29 -58.78 -3.00
C CYS A 673 -6.76 -57.44 -3.53
N ALA A 674 -6.50 -57.39 -4.84
CA ALA A 674 -6.02 -56.19 -5.53
C ALA A 674 -7.19 -55.31 -6.01
N ILE A 675 -7.23 -54.06 -5.53
CA ILE A 675 -8.24 -53.07 -5.96
C ILE A 675 -7.94 -52.54 -7.37
N THR A 676 -8.96 -52.20 -8.15
CA THR A 676 -8.80 -51.56 -9.46
C THR A 676 -7.97 -50.27 -9.39
N PRO A 677 -7.08 -49.96 -10.35
CA PRO A 677 -6.33 -48.71 -10.35
C PRO A 677 -7.25 -47.50 -10.53
N ASP A 678 -6.88 -46.37 -9.94
CA ASP A 678 -7.70 -45.17 -9.92
C ASP A 678 -6.92 -43.91 -10.29
N ALA A 679 -7.66 -42.87 -10.67
CA ALA A 679 -7.12 -41.60 -11.12
C ALA A 679 -6.46 -40.79 -9.99
N ASP A 680 -6.89 -40.97 -8.74
CA ASP A 680 -6.43 -40.18 -7.61
C ASP A 680 -5.02 -40.61 -7.19
N ASP A 681 -4.88 -41.90 -6.85
CA ASP A 681 -3.60 -42.52 -6.50
C ASP A 681 -2.59 -42.42 -7.65
N THR A 682 -3.03 -42.64 -8.89
CA THR A 682 -2.16 -42.49 -10.07
C THR A 682 -1.65 -41.05 -10.19
N ALA A 683 -2.53 -40.04 -10.06
CA ALA A 683 -2.13 -38.65 -10.19
C ALA A 683 -1.19 -38.20 -9.06
N LEU A 684 -1.51 -38.55 -7.81
CA LEU A 684 -0.72 -38.17 -6.65
C LEU A 684 0.66 -38.83 -6.64
N VAL A 685 0.76 -40.13 -6.92
CA VAL A 685 2.06 -40.82 -6.92
C VAL A 685 2.95 -40.31 -8.04
N TRP A 686 2.45 -40.11 -9.26
CA TRP A 686 3.26 -39.53 -10.33
C TRP A 686 3.73 -38.10 -10.03
N ARG A 687 2.92 -37.31 -9.33
CA ARG A 687 3.29 -35.96 -8.92
C ARG A 687 4.28 -35.93 -7.77
N ALA A 688 4.06 -36.76 -6.74
CA ALA A 688 4.78 -36.70 -5.47
C ALA A 688 6.01 -37.62 -5.44
N ALA A 689 5.97 -38.76 -6.12
CA ALA A 689 7.02 -39.80 -6.12
C ALA A 689 7.19 -40.46 -7.52
N PRO A 690 7.54 -39.70 -8.57
CA PRO A 690 7.70 -40.25 -9.91
C PRO A 690 8.75 -41.37 -9.93
N GLY A 691 8.43 -42.48 -10.59
CA GLY A 691 9.35 -43.60 -10.76
C GLY A 691 10.49 -43.28 -11.73
N LYS A 692 11.54 -44.11 -11.73
CA LYS A 692 12.69 -43.96 -12.65
C LYS A 692 12.33 -44.12 -14.12
N ARG A 693 11.25 -44.86 -14.40
CA ARG A 693 10.72 -45.15 -15.75
C ARG A 693 9.71 -44.10 -16.18
N THR A 694 10.19 -42.90 -16.50
CA THR A 694 9.34 -41.76 -16.87
C THR A 694 8.50 -42.02 -18.13
N GLU A 695 8.91 -42.96 -18.98
CA GLU A 695 8.16 -43.41 -20.14
C GLU A 695 6.82 -44.07 -19.81
N LEU A 696 6.60 -44.50 -18.56
CA LEU A 696 5.31 -45.05 -18.12
C LEU A 696 4.25 -43.96 -17.85
N LEU A 697 4.68 -42.73 -17.59
CA LEU A 697 3.75 -41.62 -17.33
C LEU A 697 2.87 -41.33 -18.56
N SER A 698 3.42 -41.42 -19.77
CA SER A 698 2.65 -41.21 -21.00
C SER A 698 1.54 -42.24 -21.17
N LYS A 699 1.77 -43.49 -20.76
CA LYS A 699 0.74 -44.55 -20.74
C LYS A 699 -0.35 -44.24 -19.72
N ALA A 700 0.02 -43.83 -18.51
CA ALA A 700 -0.92 -43.44 -17.47
C ALA A 700 -1.79 -42.25 -17.90
N LEU A 701 -1.20 -41.22 -18.50
CA LEU A 701 -1.92 -40.06 -19.04
C LEU A 701 -2.87 -40.44 -20.18
N ALA A 702 -2.44 -41.32 -21.08
CA ALA A 702 -3.29 -41.84 -22.14
C ALA A 702 -4.49 -42.64 -21.59
N THR A 703 -4.28 -43.43 -20.54
CA THR A 703 -5.38 -44.12 -19.85
C THR A 703 -6.30 -43.15 -19.13
N LEU A 704 -5.79 -42.14 -18.43
CA LEU A 704 -6.64 -41.10 -17.82
C LEU A 704 -7.56 -40.45 -18.86
N ASP A 705 -7.04 -40.09 -20.04
CA ASP A 705 -7.84 -39.48 -21.10
C ASP A 705 -8.92 -40.41 -21.67
N GLN A 706 -8.68 -41.74 -21.69
CA GLN A 706 -9.70 -42.73 -22.06
C GLN A 706 -10.89 -42.76 -21.09
N TYR A 707 -10.68 -42.41 -19.81
CA TYR A 707 -11.72 -42.38 -18.78
C TYR A 707 -12.24 -40.96 -18.49
N LYS A 708 -12.13 -40.06 -19.46
CA LYS A 708 -12.68 -38.71 -19.40
C LYS A 708 -14.17 -38.69 -19.75
N ARG A 709 -14.96 -37.99 -18.94
CA ARG A 709 -16.40 -37.75 -19.16
C ARG A 709 -16.60 -36.70 -20.27
N PRO A 710 -17.79 -36.68 -20.91
CA PRO A 710 -18.13 -35.66 -21.91
C PRO A 710 -18.09 -34.21 -21.39
N ASP A 711 -18.25 -34.00 -20.08
CA ASP A 711 -18.15 -32.68 -19.44
C ASP A 711 -16.71 -32.25 -19.11
N GLY A 712 -15.73 -33.10 -19.41
CA GLY A 712 -14.30 -32.84 -19.27
C GLY A 712 -13.68 -33.31 -17.96
N LEU A 713 -14.47 -33.90 -17.04
CA LEU A 713 -13.98 -34.44 -15.77
C LEU A 713 -13.50 -35.89 -15.92
N TYR A 714 -12.49 -36.30 -15.16
CA TYR A 714 -11.95 -37.66 -15.18
C TYR A 714 -12.72 -38.57 -14.22
N ARG A 715 -13.03 -39.80 -14.66
CA ARG A 715 -13.62 -40.82 -13.80
C ARG A 715 -12.59 -41.38 -12.81
N THR A 716 -13.08 -41.97 -11.72
CA THR A 716 -12.25 -42.50 -10.63
C THR A 716 -11.50 -43.76 -11.05
N TRP A 717 -12.20 -44.79 -11.51
CA TRP A 717 -11.62 -46.12 -11.79
C TRP A 717 -11.16 -46.23 -13.24
N LEU A 718 -9.93 -46.70 -13.44
CA LEU A 718 -9.21 -46.75 -14.73
C LEU A 718 -9.26 -48.15 -15.39
N ALA A 719 -10.42 -48.79 -15.29
CA ALA A 719 -10.70 -50.07 -15.93
C ALA A 719 -12.15 -50.11 -16.44
N PRO A 720 -12.47 -50.96 -17.44
CA PRO A 720 -13.86 -51.22 -17.77
C PRO A 720 -14.50 -52.03 -16.64
N ARG A 721 -15.82 -51.91 -16.48
CA ARG A 721 -16.56 -52.43 -15.33
C ARG A 721 -16.40 -53.94 -15.14
N GLU A 722 -16.28 -54.69 -16.23
CA GLU A 722 -16.10 -56.14 -16.24
C GLU A 722 -14.74 -56.56 -15.65
N ARG A 723 -13.80 -55.61 -15.52
CA ARG A 723 -12.47 -55.81 -14.94
C ARG A 723 -12.33 -55.16 -13.56
N TYR A 724 -13.44 -54.74 -12.93
CA TYR A 724 -13.42 -54.26 -11.55
C TYR A 724 -13.04 -55.37 -10.59
N GLN A 725 -12.09 -55.06 -9.70
CA GLN A 725 -11.56 -55.98 -8.71
C GLN A 725 -11.67 -55.29 -7.36
N CYS A 726 -12.29 -55.99 -6.40
CA CYS A 726 -12.41 -55.54 -5.01
C CYS A 726 -12.93 -54.13 -4.81
N LEU A 727 -13.94 -53.79 -5.61
CA LEU A 727 -14.74 -52.58 -5.45
C LEU A 727 -16.11 -52.93 -4.86
N ASP A 728 -16.56 -52.09 -3.94
CA ASP A 728 -17.96 -51.98 -3.52
C ASP A 728 -18.50 -50.67 -4.11
N PRO A 729 -18.87 -50.65 -5.41
CA PRO A 729 -19.30 -49.44 -6.08
C PRO A 729 -20.62 -48.92 -5.50
N GLY A 730 -20.74 -47.60 -5.40
CA GLY A 730 -22.01 -46.96 -5.03
C GLY A 730 -22.98 -46.85 -6.21
N LYS A 731 -23.88 -45.87 -6.12
CA LYS A 731 -24.96 -45.64 -7.08
C LYS A 731 -24.43 -45.35 -8.49
N ASP A 732 -23.40 -44.49 -8.61
CA ASP A 732 -22.60 -44.40 -9.82
C ASP A 732 -21.41 -45.33 -9.67
N PRO A 733 -21.28 -46.39 -10.49
CA PRO A 733 -20.18 -47.33 -10.37
C PRO A 733 -18.82 -46.75 -10.75
N ASN A 734 -18.76 -45.58 -11.41
CA ASN A 734 -17.49 -44.92 -11.73
C ASN A 734 -17.62 -43.39 -11.74
N PRO A 735 -17.81 -42.77 -10.55
CA PRO A 735 -18.09 -41.35 -10.45
C PRO A 735 -16.84 -40.52 -10.80
N ALA A 736 -17.08 -39.25 -11.13
CA ALA A 736 -16.04 -38.24 -10.99
C ALA A 736 -16.20 -37.58 -9.62
N ASP A 737 -15.09 -37.21 -9.01
CA ASP A 737 -15.09 -36.51 -7.73
C ASP A 737 -14.17 -35.29 -7.80
N LEU A 738 -14.60 -34.18 -7.18
CA LEU A 738 -13.91 -32.90 -7.22
C LEU A 738 -12.51 -32.94 -6.60
N GLY A 739 -12.30 -33.67 -5.50
CA GLY A 739 -10.98 -33.85 -4.88
C GLY A 739 -10.02 -34.59 -5.80
N ILE A 740 -10.49 -35.65 -6.47
CA ILE A 740 -9.73 -36.38 -7.49
C ILE A 740 -9.35 -35.43 -8.64
N GLN A 741 -10.29 -34.60 -9.11
CA GLN A 741 -10.00 -33.64 -10.18
C GLN A 741 -8.90 -32.65 -9.79
N MET A 742 -8.86 -32.22 -8.53
CA MET A 742 -7.79 -31.33 -8.04
C MET A 742 -6.43 -32.01 -8.16
N HIS A 743 -6.31 -33.29 -7.80
CA HIS A 743 -5.04 -34.01 -7.90
C HIS A 743 -4.63 -34.28 -9.36
N VAL A 744 -5.58 -34.66 -10.23
CA VAL A 744 -5.34 -34.79 -11.68
C VAL A 744 -4.91 -33.45 -12.29
N TYR A 745 -5.58 -32.35 -11.94
CA TYR A 745 -5.20 -31.01 -12.38
C TYR A 745 -3.76 -30.67 -12.00
N MET A 746 -3.34 -30.99 -10.78
CA MET A 746 -1.99 -30.68 -10.32
C MET A 746 -0.90 -31.50 -11.00
N LEU A 747 -1.20 -32.74 -11.41
CA LEU A 747 -0.32 -33.50 -12.29
C LEU A 747 -0.26 -32.86 -13.68
N LEU A 748 -1.41 -32.60 -14.30
CA LEU A 748 -1.51 -32.00 -15.64
C LEU A 748 -0.86 -30.62 -15.70
N ALA A 749 -0.96 -29.79 -14.67
CA ALA A 749 -0.34 -28.47 -14.65
C ALA A 749 1.19 -28.52 -14.87
N ARG A 750 1.84 -29.65 -14.54
CA ARG A 750 3.28 -29.88 -14.80
C ARG A 750 3.56 -30.55 -16.15
N GLN A 751 2.63 -31.32 -16.69
CA GLN A 751 2.84 -32.20 -17.85
C GLN A 751 2.15 -31.71 -19.13
N ASP A 752 0.93 -31.19 -18.99
CA ASP A 752 0.09 -30.63 -20.06
C ASP A 752 -0.73 -29.43 -19.53
N PRO A 753 -0.14 -28.21 -19.56
CA PRO A 753 -0.81 -27.00 -19.07
C PRO A 753 -2.13 -26.68 -19.80
N ALA A 754 -2.28 -27.08 -21.07
CA ALA A 754 -3.49 -26.82 -21.84
C ALA A 754 -4.64 -27.73 -21.36
N ALA A 755 -4.37 -29.02 -21.16
CA ALA A 755 -5.34 -29.94 -20.56
C ALA A 755 -5.68 -29.55 -19.11
N ALA A 756 -4.70 -29.05 -18.34
CA ALA A 756 -4.93 -28.54 -16.99
C ALA A 756 -5.90 -27.35 -17.01
N GLN A 757 -5.70 -26.37 -17.89
CA GLN A 757 -6.60 -25.23 -18.01
C GLN A 757 -8.03 -25.66 -18.37
N ALA A 758 -8.19 -26.56 -19.33
CA ALA A 758 -9.50 -27.12 -19.70
C ALA A 758 -10.19 -27.84 -18.52
N LEU A 759 -9.42 -28.59 -17.72
CA LEU A 759 -9.93 -29.25 -16.51
C LEU A 759 -10.34 -28.24 -15.44
N CYS A 760 -9.59 -27.15 -15.24
CA CYS A 760 -9.96 -26.08 -14.31
C CYS A 760 -11.31 -25.44 -14.67
N GLU A 761 -11.55 -25.20 -15.96
CA GLU A 761 -12.83 -24.68 -16.45
C GLU A 761 -13.98 -25.68 -16.25
N ALA A 762 -13.72 -26.97 -16.48
CA ALA A 762 -14.70 -28.04 -16.23
C ALA A 762 -15.06 -28.15 -14.74
N MET A 763 -14.05 -28.14 -13.85
CA MET A 763 -14.25 -28.09 -12.41
C MET A 763 -15.06 -26.85 -12.00
N ALA A 764 -14.75 -25.67 -12.54
CA ALA A 764 -15.45 -24.44 -12.19
C ALA A 764 -16.94 -24.45 -12.55
N ARG A 765 -17.33 -25.14 -13.64
CA ARG A 765 -18.74 -25.34 -14.01
C ARG A 765 -19.48 -26.30 -13.09
N LYS A 766 -18.77 -27.29 -12.55
CA LYS A 766 -19.35 -28.44 -11.83
C LYS A 766 -19.16 -28.43 -10.32
N ALA A 767 -18.31 -27.55 -9.79
CA ALA A 767 -17.85 -27.60 -8.39
C ALA A 767 -18.97 -27.58 -7.33
N ASN A 768 -20.18 -27.13 -7.67
CA ASN A 768 -21.31 -27.09 -6.74
C ASN A 768 -22.39 -28.17 -7.01
N ASP A 769 -22.28 -28.91 -8.12
CA ASP A 769 -23.22 -29.97 -8.50
C ASP A 769 -23.03 -31.19 -7.60
N ASP A 770 -24.10 -31.79 -7.08
CA ASP A 770 -24.01 -32.93 -6.16
C ASP A 770 -23.33 -34.18 -6.75
N ASP A 771 -23.31 -34.33 -8.08
CA ASP A 771 -22.76 -35.52 -8.75
C ASP A 771 -21.23 -35.62 -8.71
N VAL A 772 -20.53 -34.56 -8.28
CA VAL A 772 -19.06 -34.52 -8.15
C VAL A 772 -18.58 -34.48 -6.70
N TRP A 773 -19.47 -34.64 -5.72
CA TRP A 773 -19.16 -34.72 -4.30
C TRP A 773 -19.38 -36.15 -3.79
N VAL A 774 -18.39 -37.03 -3.99
CA VAL A 774 -18.51 -38.45 -3.67
C VAL A 774 -17.62 -38.85 -2.50
N TYR A 775 -16.31 -38.78 -2.64
CA TYR A 775 -15.35 -39.32 -1.65
C TYR A 775 -14.96 -38.30 -0.59
N TYR A 776 -15.17 -37.01 -0.87
CA TYR A 776 -14.78 -35.91 0.03
C TYR A 776 -15.98 -35.12 0.59
N ALA A 777 -17.21 -35.56 0.31
CA ALA A 777 -18.44 -34.84 0.66
C ALA A 777 -18.59 -34.55 2.17
N LYS A 778 -18.02 -35.39 3.03
CA LYS A 778 -17.98 -35.21 4.50
C LYS A 778 -16.58 -34.93 5.04
N ALA A 779 -15.58 -34.74 4.17
CA ALA A 779 -14.17 -34.61 4.52
C ALA A 779 -13.50 -33.47 3.73
N PRO A 780 -13.91 -32.20 3.93
CA PRO A 780 -13.48 -31.07 3.08
C PRO A 780 -12.03 -30.61 3.32
N LEU A 781 -11.34 -31.17 4.32
CA LEU A 781 -9.97 -30.81 4.70
C LEU A 781 -9.03 -30.71 3.50
N LEU A 782 -9.02 -31.74 2.65
CA LEU A 782 -8.10 -31.78 1.51
C LEU A 782 -8.49 -30.80 0.41
N LEU A 783 -9.77 -30.52 0.22
CA LEU A 783 -10.19 -29.48 -0.72
C LEU A 783 -9.74 -28.11 -0.24
N ALA A 784 -9.88 -27.81 1.05
CA ALA A 784 -9.39 -26.56 1.64
C ALA A 784 -7.87 -26.40 1.42
N LEU A 785 -7.10 -27.48 1.61
CA LEU A 785 -5.66 -27.50 1.38
C LEU A 785 -5.31 -27.29 -0.11
N ARG A 786 -5.95 -28.05 -1.01
CA ARG A 786 -5.64 -28.05 -2.45
C ARG A 786 -6.06 -26.78 -3.17
N LEU A 787 -7.06 -26.04 -2.68
CA LEU A 787 -7.44 -24.75 -3.27
C LEU A 787 -6.27 -23.75 -3.32
N ALA A 788 -5.39 -23.76 -2.31
CA ALA A 788 -4.18 -22.93 -2.32
C ALA A 788 -3.20 -23.39 -3.40
N ASP A 789 -3.00 -24.70 -3.54
CA ASP A 789 -2.09 -25.26 -4.55
C ASP A 789 -2.58 -25.02 -5.98
N LEU A 790 -3.89 -25.18 -6.22
CA LEU A 790 -4.52 -24.90 -7.52
C LEU A 790 -4.31 -23.45 -7.93
N ARG A 791 -4.46 -22.51 -6.99
CA ARG A 791 -4.25 -21.08 -7.24
C ARG A 791 -2.81 -20.80 -7.67
N LYS A 792 -1.83 -21.42 -7.01
CA LYS A 792 -0.40 -21.30 -7.36
C LYS A 792 -0.10 -21.88 -8.73
N ALA A 793 -0.78 -22.96 -9.11
CA ALA A 793 -0.67 -23.59 -10.42
C ALA A 793 -1.50 -22.88 -11.52
N GLY A 794 -2.25 -21.81 -11.20
CA GLY A 794 -2.98 -20.98 -12.17
C GLY A 794 -4.49 -21.19 -12.22
N CYS A 795 -5.06 -22.12 -11.45
CA CYS A 795 -6.51 -22.36 -11.39
C CYS A 795 -7.17 -21.63 -10.21
N LYS A 796 -8.02 -20.65 -10.51
CA LYS A 796 -8.79 -19.88 -9.51
C LYS A 796 -10.16 -20.51 -9.25
N LEU A 797 -10.18 -21.78 -8.86
CA LEU A 797 -11.40 -22.50 -8.55
C LEU A 797 -12.12 -21.86 -7.36
N LYS A 798 -13.45 -21.69 -7.46
CA LYS A 798 -14.31 -21.20 -6.38
C LYS A 798 -15.29 -22.29 -6.00
N ILE A 799 -15.35 -22.60 -4.71
CA ILE A 799 -16.27 -23.58 -4.13
C ILE A 799 -17.18 -22.86 -3.14
N ALA A 800 -18.46 -23.25 -3.07
CA ALA A 800 -19.37 -22.70 -2.09
C ALA A 800 -18.87 -22.92 -0.65
N PRO A 801 -18.86 -21.91 0.23
CA PRO A 801 -18.36 -22.06 1.60
C PRO A 801 -19.02 -23.20 2.40
N SER A 802 -20.32 -23.47 2.14
CA SER A 802 -21.05 -24.58 2.76
C SER A 802 -20.46 -25.96 2.46
N ARG A 803 -19.73 -26.11 1.34
CA ARG A 803 -19.06 -27.36 0.97
C ARG A 803 -17.66 -27.50 1.57
N LEU A 804 -17.11 -26.43 2.12
CA LEU A 804 -15.79 -26.42 2.78
C LEU A 804 -15.90 -26.51 4.32
N GLN A 805 -17.12 -26.59 4.85
CA GLN A 805 -17.40 -26.79 6.27
C GLN A 805 -17.65 -28.27 6.57
N SER A 806 -17.26 -28.72 7.77
CA SER A 806 -17.56 -30.07 8.23
C SER A 806 -18.62 -30.05 9.33
N ALA A 807 -19.57 -30.98 9.26
CA ALA A 807 -20.49 -31.25 10.36
C ALA A 807 -19.95 -32.31 11.34
N VAL A 808 -18.74 -32.82 11.09
CA VAL A 808 -18.10 -33.88 11.87
C VAL A 808 -17.37 -33.26 13.06
N PRO A 809 -17.72 -33.62 14.31
CA PRO A 809 -17.09 -33.06 15.49
C PRO A 809 -15.55 -33.17 15.46
N GLY A 810 -14.87 -32.08 15.81
CA GLY A 810 -13.41 -32.04 15.88
C GLY A 810 -12.68 -31.84 14.55
N GLN A 811 -13.37 -31.71 13.41
CA GLN A 811 -12.73 -31.51 12.10
C GLN A 811 -12.49 -30.06 11.71
N ASP A 812 -13.20 -29.10 12.30
CA ASP A 812 -13.05 -27.67 12.00
C ASP A 812 -11.62 -27.16 12.23
N ILE A 813 -10.94 -27.70 13.24
CA ILE A 813 -9.56 -27.32 13.55
C ILE A 813 -8.59 -27.69 12.41
N TRP A 814 -8.79 -28.83 11.75
CA TRP A 814 -7.94 -29.29 10.66
C TRP A 814 -8.20 -28.50 9.37
N ILE A 815 -9.47 -28.19 9.08
CA ILE A 815 -9.84 -27.30 7.97
C ILE A 815 -9.18 -25.94 8.16
N ARG A 816 -9.23 -25.42 9.40
CA ARG A 816 -8.58 -24.15 9.71
C ARG A 816 -7.06 -24.20 9.58
N VAL A 817 -6.41 -25.30 9.94
CA VAL A 817 -4.97 -25.52 9.70
C VAL A 817 -4.66 -25.43 8.20
N ALA A 818 -5.45 -26.08 7.34
CA ALA A 818 -5.25 -26.02 5.88
C ALA A 818 -5.39 -24.60 5.32
N GLU A 819 -6.38 -23.83 5.80
CA GLU A 819 -6.55 -22.42 5.43
C GLU A 819 -5.36 -21.55 5.85
N LEU A 820 -4.84 -21.74 7.07
CA LEU A 820 -3.70 -20.98 7.59
C LEU A 820 -2.39 -21.30 6.87
N ILE A 821 -2.18 -22.58 6.49
CA ILE A 821 -1.08 -22.97 5.60
C ILE A 821 -1.19 -22.20 4.28
N GLY A 822 -2.37 -22.20 3.65
CA GLY A 822 -2.62 -21.49 2.41
C GLY A 822 -2.40 -19.97 2.51
N GLN A 823 -2.82 -19.32 3.60
CA GLN A 823 -2.61 -17.88 3.81
C GLN A 823 -1.13 -17.53 3.98
N THR A 824 -0.40 -18.35 4.76
CA THR A 824 1.01 -18.13 5.05
C THR A 824 1.85 -18.26 3.79
N GLU A 825 1.63 -19.31 3.01
CA GLU A 825 2.41 -19.56 1.79
C GLU A 825 2.09 -18.60 0.64
N ASN A 826 0.93 -17.94 0.65
CA ASN A 826 0.57 -16.91 -0.34
C ASN A 826 1.11 -15.51 0.03
N GLY A 827 1.72 -15.37 1.22
CA GLY A 827 2.17 -14.07 1.73
C GLY A 827 1.01 -13.17 2.19
N ASP A 828 -0.16 -13.75 2.44
CA ASP A 828 -1.38 -13.05 2.89
C ASP A 828 -1.51 -13.04 4.42
N ALA A 829 -0.56 -13.64 5.14
CA ALA A 829 -0.60 -13.72 6.60
C ALA A 829 -0.51 -12.33 7.27
N THR A 830 -1.47 -12.05 8.14
CA THR A 830 -1.56 -10.83 8.95
C THR A 830 -1.04 -11.08 10.37
N GLY A 831 -0.84 -10.02 11.17
CA GLY A 831 -0.51 -10.19 12.59
C GLY A 831 -1.56 -10.99 13.36
N GLN A 832 -2.84 -10.87 12.97
CA GLN A 832 -3.95 -11.62 13.56
C GLN A 832 -3.93 -13.10 13.15
N SER A 833 -3.68 -13.41 11.87
CA SER A 833 -3.60 -14.81 11.43
C SER A 833 -2.38 -15.53 12.04
N ARG A 834 -1.27 -14.83 12.28
CA ARG A 834 -0.11 -15.39 13.02
C ARG A 834 -0.43 -15.71 14.47
N LEU A 835 -1.18 -14.83 15.14
CA LEU A 835 -1.65 -15.08 16.51
C LEU A 835 -2.52 -16.34 16.56
N GLU A 836 -3.44 -16.46 15.62
CA GLU A 836 -4.33 -17.61 15.49
C GLU A 836 -3.54 -18.90 15.17
N THR A 837 -2.56 -18.85 14.27
CA THR A 837 -1.65 -19.97 14.00
C THR A 837 -0.97 -20.45 15.27
N ALA A 838 -0.42 -19.55 16.10
CA ALA A 838 0.19 -19.91 17.37
C ALA A 838 -0.82 -20.57 18.34
N GLN A 839 -2.05 -20.06 18.41
CA GLN A 839 -3.11 -20.64 19.26
C GLN A 839 -3.50 -22.05 18.81
N ILE A 840 -3.68 -22.26 17.49
CA ILE A 840 -4.06 -23.57 16.94
C ILE A 840 -2.93 -24.59 17.10
N LEU A 841 -1.68 -24.19 16.84
CA LEU A 841 -0.51 -25.05 17.07
C LEU A 841 -0.43 -25.49 18.54
N GLY A 842 -0.65 -24.56 19.49
CA GLY A 842 -0.70 -24.86 20.91
C GLY A 842 -1.82 -25.84 21.25
N LYS A 843 -3.05 -25.55 20.79
CA LYS A 843 -4.24 -26.37 21.04
C LYS A 843 -4.11 -27.81 20.53
N ILE A 844 -3.53 -28.02 19.35
CA ILE A 844 -3.32 -29.36 18.79
C ILE A 844 -2.26 -30.13 19.59
N ALA A 845 -1.22 -29.43 20.08
CA ALA A 845 -0.11 -30.02 20.83
C ALA A 845 -0.43 -30.30 22.30
N GLU A 846 -1.58 -29.83 22.82
CA GLU A 846 -2.00 -30.04 24.21
C GLU A 846 -1.97 -31.53 24.61
N ASN A 847 -1.55 -31.78 25.85
CA ASN A 847 -1.48 -33.12 26.45
C ASN A 847 -0.78 -34.16 25.55
N ASP A 848 0.34 -33.76 24.93
CA ASP A 848 1.13 -34.63 24.05
C ASP A 848 0.35 -35.10 22.81
N PHE A 849 -0.28 -34.14 22.12
CA PHE A 849 -1.12 -34.37 20.94
C PHE A 849 -2.32 -35.28 21.21
N SER A 850 -2.93 -35.22 22.40
CA SER A 850 -4.05 -36.09 22.77
C SER A 850 -5.24 -35.97 21.81
N LEU A 851 -5.41 -34.80 21.17
CA LEU A 851 -6.43 -34.58 20.14
C LEU A 851 -6.36 -35.62 19.01
N LEU A 852 -5.16 -36.05 18.60
CA LEU A 852 -4.99 -37.04 17.54
C LEU A 852 -5.50 -38.42 17.94
N ASN A 853 -5.67 -38.71 19.23
CA ASN A 853 -6.22 -39.98 19.71
C ASN A 853 -7.75 -39.99 19.71
N SER A 854 -8.40 -38.82 19.75
CA SER A 854 -9.86 -38.71 19.79
C SER A 854 -10.49 -38.16 18.50
N ALA A 855 -9.77 -37.30 17.77
CA ALA A 855 -10.24 -36.63 16.57
C ALA A 855 -9.09 -36.30 15.59
N PRO A 856 -8.37 -37.31 15.07
CA PRO A 856 -7.42 -37.11 13.99
C PRO A 856 -8.12 -36.57 12.71
N PRO A 857 -7.36 -36.03 11.74
CA PRO A 857 -7.91 -35.64 10.44
C PRO A 857 -8.74 -36.73 9.75
N LEU A 858 -10.01 -36.43 9.46
CA LEU A 858 -10.85 -37.15 8.50
C LEU A 858 -10.58 -36.56 7.11
N PHE A 859 -10.00 -37.36 6.22
CA PHE A 859 -9.44 -36.84 4.97
C PHE A 859 -10.13 -37.35 3.70
N TYR A 860 -10.89 -38.45 3.80
CA TYR A 860 -11.86 -38.90 2.79
C TYR A 860 -12.75 -40.01 3.39
N HIS A 861 -13.75 -40.43 2.62
CA HIS A 861 -14.57 -41.59 2.88
C HIS A 861 -14.82 -42.34 1.57
N ASN A 862 -15.25 -43.61 1.64
CA ASN A 862 -15.69 -44.31 0.44
C ASN A 862 -17.07 -43.76 -0.02
N ASP A 863 -17.56 -44.19 -1.19
CA ASP A 863 -18.88 -43.80 -1.65
C ASP A 863 -19.96 -44.21 -0.63
N LEU A 864 -20.65 -43.23 -0.03
CA LEU A 864 -21.62 -43.47 1.04
C LEU A 864 -22.92 -44.15 0.56
N SER A 865 -23.09 -44.29 -0.75
CA SER A 865 -24.15 -45.07 -1.38
C SER A 865 -23.78 -46.54 -1.63
N ALA A 866 -22.54 -46.95 -1.35
CA ALA A 866 -22.09 -48.34 -1.39
C ALA A 866 -22.66 -49.18 -0.22
N THR A 867 -22.46 -50.50 -0.27
CA THR A 867 -23.03 -51.42 0.73
C THR A 867 -22.35 -51.33 2.10
N VAL A 868 -21.07 -50.96 2.12
CA VAL A 868 -20.29 -50.70 3.33
C VAL A 868 -19.91 -49.23 3.39
N ARG A 869 -20.02 -48.61 4.57
CA ARG A 869 -19.52 -47.25 4.81
C ARG A 869 -18.21 -47.28 5.56
N ARG A 870 -17.22 -46.52 5.07
CA ARG A 870 -15.90 -46.36 5.67
C ARG A 870 -15.48 -44.90 5.64
N PHE A 871 -15.05 -44.42 6.79
CA PHE A 871 -14.49 -43.07 6.98
C PHE A 871 -13.01 -43.21 7.34
N TYR A 872 -12.14 -42.48 6.65
CA TYR A 872 -10.69 -42.68 6.76
C TYR A 872 -10.01 -41.53 7.50
N TRP A 873 -9.19 -41.91 8.48
CA TRP A 873 -8.57 -41.04 9.46
C TRP A 873 -7.08 -41.30 9.53
N SER A 874 -6.28 -40.28 9.84
CA SER A 874 -4.84 -40.47 10.02
C SER A 874 -4.25 -39.54 11.07
N GLN A 875 -3.59 -40.13 12.06
CA GLN A 875 -2.82 -39.39 13.05
C GLN A 875 -1.55 -38.81 12.41
N GLU A 876 -0.96 -39.55 11.48
CA GLU A 876 0.24 -39.19 10.71
C GLU A 876 0.00 -37.93 9.88
N LEU A 877 -1.16 -37.84 9.20
CA LEU A 877 -1.57 -36.63 8.51
C LEU A 877 -1.73 -35.45 9.49
N GLY A 878 -2.20 -35.71 10.72
CA GLY A 878 -2.32 -34.70 11.77
C GLY A 878 -0.98 -34.13 12.21
N TYR A 879 0.00 -35.00 12.48
CA TYR A 879 1.39 -34.58 12.75
C TYR A 879 2.00 -33.83 11.56
N ALA A 880 1.78 -34.33 10.34
CA ALA A 880 2.29 -33.70 9.13
C ALA A 880 1.72 -32.29 8.91
N LEU A 881 0.40 -32.10 9.08
CA LEU A 881 -0.25 -30.80 8.96
C LEU A 881 0.22 -29.83 10.06
N TRP A 882 0.44 -30.32 11.28
CA TRP A 882 0.97 -29.51 12.37
C TRP A 882 2.41 -29.04 12.06
N LEU A 883 3.30 -29.95 11.67
CA LEU A 883 4.68 -29.64 11.30
C LEU A 883 4.72 -28.68 10.11
N ARG A 884 3.88 -28.92 9.09
CA ARG A 884 3.74 -28.06 7.92
C ARG A 884 3.37 -26.63 8.32
N LEU A 885 2.35 -26.45 9.16
CA LEU A 885 1.93 -25.13 9.61
C LEU A 885 3.00 -24.45 10.48
N TYR A 886 3.64 -25.19 11.39
CA TYR A 886 4.70 -24.68 12.26
C TYR A 886 5.88 -24.11 11.46
N PHE A 887 6.44 -24.90 10.54
CA PHE A 887 7.59 -24.48 9.75
C PHE A 887 7.22 -23.45 8.67
N ALA A 888 6.04 -23.54 8.07
CA ALA A 888 5.56 -22.49 7.16
C ALA A 888 5.43 -21.13 7.87
N ASN A 889 4.96 -21.13 9.12
CA ASN A 889 4.88 -19.93 9.94
C ASN A 889 6.28 -19.36 10.23
N GLN A 890 7.30 -20.20 10.49
CA GLN A 890 8.68 -19.74 10.71
C GLN A 890 9.33 -19.17 9.44
N SER A 891 9.25 -19.87 8.30
CA SER A 891 9.90 -19.43 7.05
C SER A 891 9.24 -18.19 6.43
N GLY A 892 7.93 -18.01 6.63
CA GLY A 892 7.22 -16.78 6.26
C GLY A 892 7.63 -15.55 7.07
N GLN A 893 8.37 -15.74 8.18
CA GLN A 893 8.82 -14.66 9.05
C GLN A 893 10.26 -14.23 8.74
N THR A 894 11.16 -15.15 8.35
CA THR A 894 12.55 -14.85 7.94
C THR A 894 12.66 -14.09 6.61
N THR A 895 11.69 -14.26 5.71
CA THR A 895 11.65 -13.53 4.42
C THR A 895 11.28 -12.04 4.56
N LEU A 896 10.68 -11.63 5.69
CA LEU A 896 10.41 -10.23 6.03
C LEU A 896 11.63 -9.48 6.61
N SER A 897 12.59 -10.20 7.19
CA SER A 897 13.79 -9.64 7.82
C SER A 897 14.93 -9.28 6.84
N CYS A 898 14.83 -9.67 5.57
CA CYS A 898 15.84 -9.35 4.56
C CYS A 898 15.67 -7.91 4.02
N ARG A 899 16.25 -6.92 4.72
CA ARG A 899 16.62 -5.63 4.11
C ARG A 899 17.98 -5.76 3.43
N PRO A 900 18.13 -5.44 2.12
CA PRO A 900 19.44 -5.25 1.53
C PRO A 900 19.97 -3.89 2.01
N SER A 901 20.73 -3.87 3.10
CA SER A 901 21.47 -2.69 3.54
C SER A 901 22.96 -3.01 3.53
N GLY A 902 23.58 -2.91 2.35
CA GLY A 902 25.03 -3.03 2.15
C GLY A 902 25.37 -3.65 0.78
N PRO A 903 26.44 -3.20 0.11
CA PRO A 903 27.00 -3.97 -0.99
C PRO A 903 27.62 -5.24 -0.40
N GLU A 904 27.22 -6.40 -0.90
CA GLU A 904 27.66 -7.74 -0.49
C GLU A 904 27.24 -8.22 0.91
N GLN A 905 25.99 -8.71 1.01
CA GLN A 905 25.70 -9.82 1.92
C GLN A 905 24.91 -10.87 1.13
N LYS A 906 25.59 -11.97 0.77
CA LYS A 906 24.94 -13.18 0.25
C LYS A 906 24.06 -13.72 1.38
N CYS A 907 22.75 -13.63 1.22
CA CYS A 907 21.81 -14.34 2.08
C CYS A 907 22.13 -15.83 1.99
N GLY A 908 22.31 -16.47 3.14
CA GLY A 908 22.73 -17.87 3.22
C GLY A 908 21.80 -18.78 2.42
N GLU A 909 22.39 -19.52 1.50
CA GLU A 909 21.93 -20.86 1.17
C GLU A 909 22.07 -21.68 2.47
N ILE A 910 20.95 -22.04 3.09
CA ILE A 910 20.92 -23.23 3.95
C ILE A 910 20.30 -24.33 3.14
#